data_AF-A0A370X525-F1
#
_entry.id   AF-A0A370X525-F1
#
_cell.length_a   1.000
_cell.length_b   1.000
_cell.length_c   1.000
_cell.angle_alpha   90.00
_cell.angle_beta   90.00
_cell.angle_gamma   90.00
#
_symmetry.space_group_name_H-M   'P 1'
#
loop_
_entity.id
_entity.type
_entity.pdbx_description
1 polymer ?
#
loop_
_entity_poly.entity_id
_entity_poly.type
_entity_poly.pdbx_seq_one_letter_code
_entity_poly.pdbx_strand_id
1 'polypeptide(L)'
;MIDITRRTFVISSMGLLGSGLVPRFVWAGSGNGTAPTQPWALSQSGMAVAPREQLLLDFGWQFAFGNGNDPTKDFGFGFGQGDFSKTGTFKIATAEFDASNWRRLNLPHDWAVELPFVHDDSGDEDDRLTSHGYKPLGRRYPATSVGWYRREFDIPESDRGSRICIEFDGAMRDVMLFVNGCYIGRHDDGYTSFRFDLTDFLTYGSKNHIALRVDARFGDGWFYEGAGIYRHVWLAKTDPVHLGQWESVVRSTITDDAATLDLATLIENESEHPVHASLEWTIVDAGGHTVAQAVSPAQVVAPNASTPYQATATVTHPTLWSPDEPHLYTALVKVLVDGSLRDAEQVSFGIRTAVFDADRGFFLNGKPLKIQGTCNHQDHAGVGAALPDRLQAVRISVLQSMGCNAVRTSHNMPTPEWVAACDRMGMLMMCETRHMSASPGALQQLETMVKRYRNSPSIIIWSIGNEEWKLQKGDMAPQGARIAATMVERCHALDPTRVVSAAVNGDNEQGVSDALDIIGFNYQTQFPDAFHQRHPKRAVFGSETSSAISTRGEYTSDPTKNTVNSYNGVVPWGQTPEQWWTFYGTREWLAGGFAWTGFDYRGEPTPYGWPSISSQFGIVDLCGFPKDYYYYYKAWWRKEPSLHVFPHWNWQGKEGQEIAVWVYTNLDEVELLLNGKSLGSKKVPHLGHVEWTVAYAPGVIEARGRLNGQTVLTERRETTGPAQKLRLTADRSEIAADGQDLAIVTVEALDQHGRRVPTADNKLAFRITGKGQLIGVGNGNPNCLESDKEPKRSLFNGLAQIIIQSTDEPGAVLIDAMEEDTSGHALRTASLVIRTRKAVSGTRRVS
;
A
#
# COMPACT_ATOMS: atom_id res chain seq x y z
N MET A 1 -29.12 -15.35 54.81
CA MET A 1 -30.06 -15.61 53.69
C MET A 1 -29.23 -16.19 52.56
N ILE A 2 -28.82 -17.45 52.72
CA ILE A 2 -29.39 -18.66 52.11
C ILE A 2 -29.25 -18.65 50.58
N ASP A 3 -28.24 -19.42 50.17
CA ASP A 3 -27.95 -20.15 48.92
C ASP A 3 -29.15 -20.66 48.10
N ILE A 4 -28.86 -21.17 46.87
CA ILE A 4 -29.55 -22.21 46.04
C ILE A 4 -29.44 -21.80 44.55
N THR A 5 -28.46 -22.27 43.76
CA THR A 5 -28.23 -23.57 43.08
C THR A 5 -28.96 -23.83 41.74
N ARG A 6 -28.14 -24.08 40.71
CA ARG A 6 -28.10 -25.20 39.73
C ARG A 6 -29.40 -25.93 39.27
N ARG A 7 -29.44 -26.10 37.93
CA ARG A 7 -29.65 -27.33 37.13
C ARG A 7 -31.05 -27.73 36.62
N THR A 8 -31.10 -27.77 35.27
CA THR A 8 -31.63 -28.84 34.38
C THR A 8 -33.13 -29.08 34.29
N PHE A 9 -33.69 -29.04 33.07
CA PHE A 9 -34.62 -30.08 32.59
C PHE A 9 -34.64 -30.18 31.05
N VAL A 10 -34.98 -31.37 30.58
CA VAL A 10 -34.63 -31.99 29.29
C VAL A 10 -35.91 -32.61 28.68
N ILE A 11 -36.01 -32.54 27.34
CA ILE A 11 -36.66 -33.48 26.38
C ILE A 11 -38.18 -33.38 26.01
N SER A 12 -38.33 -33.25 24.67
CA SER A 12 -39.27 -33.81 23.67
C SER A 12 -40.74 -33.41 23.53
N SER A 13 -41.07 -33.10 22.27
CA SER A 13 -42.21 -33.71 21.56
C SER A 13 -41.88 -33.83 20.07
N MET A 14 -41.99 -35.04 19.52
CA MET A 14 -41.89 -35.35 18.10
C MET A 14 -43.24 -35.17 17.39
N GLY A 15 -43.18 -34.72 16.13
CA GLY A 15 -43.91 -35.36 15.02
C GLY A 15 -45.02 -34.55 14.36
N LEU A 16 -44.76 -34.03 13.15
CA LEU A 16 -45.40 -34.51 11.90
C LEU A 16 -44.89 -33.75 10.66
N LEU A 17 -44.77 -34.53 9.58
CA LEU A 17 -44.21 -34.23 8.27
C LEU A 17 -45.06 -33.23 7.47
N GLY A 18 -44.39 -32.34 6.74
CA GLY A 18 -44.98 -31.50 5.70
C GLY A 18 -43.90 -31.10 4.68
N SER A 19 -43.89 -31.80 3.54
CA SER A 19 -43.04 -31.56 2.39
C SER A 19 -43.24 -30.16 1.78
N GLY A 20 -42.14 -29.41 1.62
CA GLY A 20 -42.10 -28.14 0.92
C GLY A 20 -40.70 -27.87 0.38
N LEU A 21 -40.44 -28.26 -0.87
CA LEU A 21 -39.24 -27.96 -1.64
C LEU A 21 -39.15 -26.46 -1.94
N VAL A 22 -38.11 -25.79 -1.43
CA VAL A 22 -37.58 -24.53 -1.98
C VAL A 22 -36.07 -24.45 -1.70
N PRO A 23 -35.17 -24.56 -2.70
CA PRO A 23 -33.78 -24.21 -2.51
C PRO A 23 -33.61 -22.71 -2.76
N ARG A 24 -33.39 -21.93 -1.69
CA ARG A 24 -32.79 -20.59 -1.80
C ARG A 24 -31.28 -20.74 -1.84
N PHE A 25 -30.70 -20.85 -3.04
CA PHE A 25 -29.28 -20.58 -3.24
C PHE A 25 -29.12 -19.08 -3.48
N VAL A 26 -28.82 -18.38 -2.40
CA VAL A 26 -28.30 -17.01 -2.44
C VAL A 26 -26.81 -17.13 -2.18
N TRP A 27 -26.00 -16.61 -3.10
CA TRP A 27 -24.60 -16.26 -2.85
C TRP A 27 -24.60 -15.10 -1.82
N ALA A 28 -24.90 -15.45 -0.57
CA ALA A 28 -24.42 -14.70 0.56
C ALA A 28 -23.02 -15.23 0.78
N GLY A 29 -22.02 -14.36 0.70
CA GLY A 29 -20.69 -14.70 1.17
C GLY A 29 -20.84 -15.23 2.60
N SER A 30 -20.59 -16.53 2.79
CA SER A 30 -20.13 -17.04 4.08
C SER A 30 -18.66 -16.63 4.24
N GLY A 31 -18.44 -15.31 4.24
CA GLY A 31 -17.41 -14.63 4.97
C GLY A 31 -18.12 -13.89 6.09
N ASN A 32 -18.73 -14.65 7.00
CA ASN A 32 -19.16 -14.13 8.30
C ASN A 32 -18.04 -14.29 9.34
N GLY A 33 -16.78 -14.24 8.88
CA GLY A 33 -15.80 -13.52 9.65
C GLY A 33 -16.12 -12.06 9.42
N THR A 34 -16.76 -11.42 10.39
CA THR A 34 -16.57 -9.99 10.56
C THR A 34 -15.06 -9.76 10.42
N ALA A 35 -14.61 -9.22 9.29
CA ALA A 35 -13.45 -8.35 9.33
C ALA A 35 -13.73 -7.46 10.54
N PRO A 36 -12.85 -7.41 11.56
CA PRO A 36 -13.17 -6.68 12.76
C PRO A 36 -13.65 -5.31 12.29
N THR A 37 -14.94 -5.05 12.48
CA THR A 37 -15.55 -3.74 12.30
C THR A 37 -15.08 -2.94 13.51
N GLN A 38 -13.77 -2.84 13.68
CA GLN A 38 -13.19 -1.68 14.28
C GLN A 38 -13.61 -0.56 13.34
N PRO A 39 -14.41 0.42 13.79
CA PRO A 39 -14.57 1.63 13.02
C PRO A 39 -13.14 2.09 12.70
N TRP A 40 -12.82 2.17 11.41
CA TRP A 40 -11.73 2.98 10.94
C TRP A 40 -12.13 4.41 11.35
N ALA A 41 -11.96 4.76 12.62
CA ALA A 41 -11.93 6.15 12.98
C ALA A 41 -10.67 6.65 12.29
N LEU A 42 -10.82 7.49 11.26
CA LEU A 42 -9.79 8.48 10.93
C LEU A 42 -9.64 9.36 12.18
N SER A 43 -8.92 8.86 13.17
CA SER A 43 -8.49 9.68 14.29
C SER A 43 -7.11 9.18 14.70
N GLN A 44 -6.13 9.96 14.26
CA GLN A 44 -4.71 9.94 14.59
C GLN A 44 -3.79 9.35 13.52
N SER A 45 -3.85 9.88 12.29
CA SER A 45 -2.61 10.40 11.70
C SER A 45 -2.03 11.38 12.73
N GLY A 46 -0.75 11.25 13.12
CA GLY A 46 -0.16 11.98 14.24
C GLY A 46 -0.47 13.47 14.23
N MET A 47 -1.59 13.86 14.83
CA MET A 47 -2.01 15.25 14.83
C MET A 47 -1.03 15.97 15.74
N ALA A 48 -0.44 17.03 15.22
CA ALA A 48 0.28 18.00 16.03
C ALA A 48 -0.55 18.32 17.29
N VAL A 49 0.10 18.23 18.45
CA VAL A 49 -0.52 18.60 19.72
C VAL A 49 -0.19 20.06 19.93
N ALA A 50 -1.21 20.85 20.32
CA ALA A 50 -1.00 22.25 20.62
C ALA A 50 0.19 22.42 21.59
N PRO A 51 1.09 23.38 21.34
CA PRO A 51 0.94 24.51 20.42
C PRO A 51 1.40 24.26 18.98
N ARG A 52 2.03 23.11 18.66
CA ARG A 52 2.38 22.75 17.28
C ARG A 52 1.12 22.67 16.42
N GLU A 53 1.21 23.13 15.18
CA GLU A 53 0.18 22.88 14.18
C GLU A 53 0.76 22.15 12.96
N GLN A 54 0.02 21.17 12.45
CA GLN A 54 0.28 20.55 11.16
C GLN A 54 -1.05 20.55 10.41
N LEU A 55 -1.11 21.36 9.36
CA LEU A 55 -2.34 21.66 8.64
C LEU A 55 -2.30 21.03 7.27
N LEU A 56 -3.35 20.29 6.90
CA LEU A 56 -3.44 19.66 5.59
C LEU A 56 -3.60 20.76 4.51
N LEU A 57 -2.69 20.76 3.54
CA LEU A 57 -2.61 21.73 2.44
C LEU A 57 -3.05 21.11 1.10
N ASP A 58 -3.84 20.05 1.11
CA ASP A 58 -4.22 19.34 -0.13
C ASP A 58 -5.32 20.03 -0.95
N PHE A 59 -6.10 20.93 -0.37
CA PHE A 59 -7.31 21.45 -1.02
C PHE A 59 -7.06 22.74 -1.81
N GLY A 60 -7.80 22.96 -2.89
CA GLY A 60 -7.85 24.27 -3.56
C GLY A 60 -6.60 24.62 -4.38
N TRP A 61 -5.94 23.61 -4.95
CA TRP A 61 -4.86 23.83 -5.90
C TRP A 61 -5.38 24.12 -7.31
N GLN A 62 -4.56 24.81 -8.09
CA GLN A 62 -4.70 24.99 -9.51
C GLN A 62 -3.58 24.24 -10.23
N PHE A 63 -3.89 23.63 -11.37
CA PHE A 63 -2.96 22.83 -12.15
C PHE A 63 -3.00 23.21 -13.63
N ALA A 64 -1.84 23.25 -14.25
CA ALA A 64 -1.68 23.30 -15.70
C ALA A 64 -0.44 22.53 -16.14
N PHE A 65 -0.48 21.98 -17.35
CA PHE A 65 0.71 21.42 -17.97
C PHE A 65 1.69 22.55 -18.34
N GLY A 66 2.96 22.31 -18.03
CA GLY A 66 4.08 23.08 -18.55
C GLY A 66 4.71 22.39 -19.76
N ASN A 67 5.99 22.64 -19.98
CA ASN A 67 6.75 21.95 -21.01
C ASN A 67 8.22 21.75 -20.62
N GLY A 68 8.72 20.53 -20.78
CA GLY A 68 10.10 20.23 -20.43
C GLY A 68 11.17 20.89 -21.32
N ASN A 69 10.83 21.25 -22.56
CA ASN A 69 11.83 21.64 -23.57
C ASN A 69 11.59 23.03 -24.19
N ASP A 70 10.40 23.61 -24.01
CA ASP A 70 10.00 24.88 -24.62
C ASP A 70 9.56 25.87 -23.54
N PRO A 71 10.44 26.80 -23.11
CA PRO A 71 10.13 27.82 -22.11
C PRO A 71 8.87 28.64 -22.40
N THR A 72 8.51 28.84 -23.68
CA THR A 72 7.29 29.59 -24.04
C THR A 72 6.01 28.84 -23.70
N LYS A 73 6.11 27.51 -23.52
CA LYS A 73 5.04 26.62 -23.08
C LYS A 73 5.23 26.17 -21.62
N ASP A 74 6.22 26.71 -20.94
CA ASP A 74 6.51 26.47 -19.52
C ASP A 74 6.36 27.75 -18.70
N PHE A 75 5.37 28.58 -19.07
CA PHE A 75 5.07 29.86 -18.41
C PHE A 75 6.25 30.84 -18.35
N GLY A 76 7.17 30.75 -19.32
CA GLY A 76 8.38 31.58 -19.40
C GLY A 76 9.54 31.06 -18.56
N PHE A 77 9.39 29.94 -17.84
CA PHE A 77 10.45 29.34 -17.05
C PHE A 77 11.62 28.91 -17.94
N GLY A 78 12.82 29.37 -17.61
CA GLY A 78 14.04 29.15 -18.38
C GLY A 78 14.17 30.00 -19.64
N PHE A 79 13.28 30.98 -19.89
CA PHE A 79 13.33 31.80 -21.11
C PHE A 79 14.50 32.81 -21.10
N GLY A 80 14.97 33.21 -19.93
CA GLY A 80 16.11 34.12 -19.77
C GLY A 80 16.86 33.91 -18.47
N GLN A 81 17.90 34.71 -18.23
CA GLN A 81 18.72 34.62 -17.01
C GLN A 81 18.02 35.15 -15.75
N GLY A 82 16.85 35.79 -15.90
CA GLY A 82 16.14 36.48 -14.82
C GLY A 82 15.64 35.56 -13.71
N ASP A 83 15.23 34.34 -14.05
CA ASP A 83 14.60 33.38 -13.13
C ASP A 83 15.47 33.11 -11.90
N PHE A 84 16.78 32.91 -12.11
CA PHE A 84 17.73 32.69 -11.00
C PHE A 84 18.67 33.88 -10.77
N SER A 85 18.35 35.05 -11.32
CA SER A 85 19.09 36.26 -10.97
C SER A 85 18.67 36.73 -9.57
N LYS A 86 19.63 36.82 -8.64
CA LYS A 86 19.38 37.20 -7.22
C LYS A 86 18.39 36.22 -6.55
N THR A 87 17.32 36.73 -5.91
CA THR A 87 16.24 35.93 -5.28
C THR A 87 15.27 35.30 -6.28
N GLY A 88 15.43 35.61 -7.57
CA GLY A 88 14.52 35.25 -8.65
C GLY A 88 13.32 36.18 -8.80
N THR A 89 12.63 36.09 -9.93
CA THR A 89 11.41 36.87 -10.23
C THR A 89 10.39 35.96 -10.91
N PHE A 90 9.81 35.07 -10.13
CA PHE A 90 8.86 34.06 -10.61
C PHE A 90 7.43 34.60 -10.57
N LYS A 91 7.03 35.33 -11.61
CA LYS A 91 5.67 35.90 -11.72
C LYS A 91 4.56 34.89 -11.43
N ILE A 92 4.75 33.63 -11.82
CA ILE A 92 3.80 32.53 -11.56
C ILE A 92 3.43 32.33 -10.08
N ALA A 93 4.32 32.75 -9.17
CA ALA A 93 4.12 32.73 -7.72
C ALA A 93 3.78 34.12 -7.14
N THR A 94 3.18 35.02 -7.92
CA THR A 94 2.74 36.35 -7.45
C THR A 94 1.24 36.57 -7.67
N ALA A 95 0.69 37.62 -7.04
CA ALA A 95 -0.72 37.97 -7.12
C ALA A 95 -1.18 38.32 -8.55
N GLU A 96 -0.27 38.85 -9.36
CA GLU A 96 -0.56 39.36 -10.70
C GLU A 96 -0.65 38.27 -11.77
N PHE A 97 -0.25 37.03 -11.46
CA PHE A 97 -0.33 35.94 -12.42
C PHE A 97 -1.77 35.43 -12.59
N ASP A 98 -2.27 35.51 -13.80
CA ASP A 98 -3.60 35.03 -14.15
C ASP A 98 -3.62 33.51 -14.36
N ALA A 99 -4.01 32.79 -13.31
CA ALA A 99 -4.27 31.35 -13.33
C ALA A 99 -5.77 31.02 -13.50
N SER A 100 -6.61 31.94 -13.96
CA SER A 100 -8.07 31.73 -14.04
C SER A 100 -8.47 30.56 -14.97
N ASN A 101 -7.66 30.27 -15.98
CA ASN A 101 -7.84 29.16 -16.92
C ASN A 101 -7.21 27.83 -16.45
N TRP A 102 -6.55 27.79 -15.30
CA TRP A 102 -5.96 26.57 -14.76
C TRP A 102 -7.03 25.67 -14.14
N ARG A 103 -6.85 24.36 -14.26
CA ARG A 103 -7.77 23.37 -13.66
C ARG A 103 -7.70 23.46 -12.15
N ARG A 104 -8.85 23.52 -11.46
CA ARG A 104 -8.90 23.36 -10.00
C ARG A 104 -8.91 21.88 -9.63
N LEU A 105 -8.13 21.50 -8.62
CA LEU A 105 -8.08 20.14 -8.09
C LEU A 105 -7.66 20.13 -6.62
N ASN A 106 -7.79 18.97 -5.99
CA ASN A 106 -7.22 18.67 -4.69
C ASN A 106 -6.12 17.62 -4.87
N LEU A 107 -5.15 17.65 -3.96
CA LEU A 107 -4.13 16.63 -3.81
C LEU A 107 -4.66 15.47 -2.93
N PRO A 108 -4.00 14.30 -2.95
CA PRO A 108 -2.92 13.90 -3.85
C PRO A 108 -3.37 13.84 -5.32
N HIS A 109 -2.47 14.16 -6.25
CA HIS A 109 -2.73 14.19 -7.68
C HIS A 109 -1.61 13.51 -8.48
N ASP A 110 -2.01 12.51 -9.26
CA ASP A 110 -1.22 11.85 -10.29
C ASP A 110 -1.82 12.21 -11.64
N TRP A 111 -1.17 13.05 -12.45
CA TRP A 111 -1.68 13.42 -13.76
C TRP A 111 -1.44 12.33 -14.80
N ALA A 112 -0.48 11.43 -14.58
CA ALA A 112 -0.09 10.42 -15.56
C ALA A 112 -1.23 9.40 -15.78
N VAL A 113 -1.97 9.06 -14.72
CA VAL A 113 -3.12 8.15 -14.83
C VAL A 113 -4.23 8.72 -15.71
N GLU A 114 -4.31 10.05 -15.82
CA GLU A 114 -5.30 10.76 -16.64
C GLU A 114 -4.92 10.84 -18.13
N LEU A 115 -3.65 10.62 -18.48
CA LEU A 115 -3.19 10.65 -19.86
C LEU A 115 -3.74 9.45 -20.66
N PRO A 116 -3.94 9.58 -21.98
CA PRO A 116 -4.26 8.43 -22.83
C PRO A 116 -3.09 7.45 -22.86
N PHE A 117 -3.36 6.19 -23.22
CA PHE A 117 -2.31 5.22 -23.52
C PHE A 117 -1.74 5.46 -24.92
N VAL A 118 -0.42 5.38 -25.06
CA VAL A 118 0.28 5.58 -26.33
C VAL A 118 1.22 4.40 -26.56
N HIS A 119 1.09 3.74 -27.71
CA HIS A 119 2.05 2.71 -28.11
C HIS A 119 3.32 3.36 -28.64
N ASP A 120 4.35 3.39 -27.81
CA ASP A 120 5.68 3.85 -28.20
C ASP A 120 6.77 3.05 -27.46
N ASP A 121 7.23 1.99 -28.11
CA ASP A 121 8.33 1.15 -27.66
C ASP A 121 9.70 1.65 -28.16
N SER A 122 9.78 2.84 -28.77
CA SER A 122 11.08 3.41 -29.13
C SER A 122 11.89 3.71 -27.87
N GLY A 123 13.23 3.74 -27.99
CA GLY A 123 14.14 3.88 -26.84
C GLY A 123 14.65 2.55 -26.29
N ASP A 124 15.57 2.65 -25.34
CA ASP A 124 16.26 1.51 -24.73
C ASP A 124 15.81 1.35 -23.26
N GLU A 125 15.56 0.10 -22.84
CA GLU A 125 15.21 -0.26 -21.46
C GLU A 125 14.13 0.65 -20.86
N ASP A 126 14.48 1.44 -19.84
CA ASP A 126 13.59 2.29 -19.06
C ASP A 126 13.11 3.55 -19.80
N ASP A 127 13.72 3.90 -20.94
CA ASP A 127 13.22 4.99 -21.81
C ASP A 127 11.97 4.58 -22.62
N ARG A 128 11.54 3.31 -22.53
CA ARG A 128 10.33 2.82 -23.18
C ARG A 128 9.10 3.16 -22.33
N LEU A 129 8.01 3.54 -22.99
CA LEU A 129 6.75 3.79 -22.29
C LEU A 129 6.21 2.54 -21.59
N THR A 130 6.65 1.34 -21.98
CA THR A 130 6.33 0.08 -21.31
C THR A 130 6.55 0.14 -19.81
N SER A 131 7.66 0.73 -19.34
CA SER A 131 7.98 0.86 -17.91
C SER A 131 6.92 1.70 -17.19
N HIS A 132 6.39 2.74 -17.83
CA HIS A 132 5.34 3.59 -17.27
C HIS A 132 3.91 3.17 -17.67
N GLY A 133 3.69 1.89 -17.98
CA GLY A 133 2.36 1.38 -18.35
C GLY A 133 1.76 2.07 -19.58
N TYR A 134 2.62 2.44 -20.53
CA TYR A 134 2.28 3.14 -21.78
C TYR A 134 1.66 4.54 -21.61
N LYS A 135 1.94 5.22 -20.48
CA LYS A 135 1.61 6.65 -20.33
C LYS A 135 2.68 7.52 -21.00
N PRO A 136 2.31 8.53 -21.80
CA PRO A 136 3.24 9.35 -22.56
C PRO A 136 3.99 10.34 -21.64
N LEU A 137 4.98 9.84 -20.91
CA LEU A 137 5.91 10.60 -20.07
C LEU A 137 7.33 10.47 -20.63
N GLY A 138 8.27 11.20 -20.05
CA GLY A 138 9.68 11.18 -20.45
C GLY A 138 10.06 12.29 -21.43
N ARG A 139 11.33 12.30 -21.83
CA ARG A 139 11.93 13.36 -22.68
C ARG A 139 11.30 13.47 -24.06
N ARG A 140 10.74 12.38 -24.61
CA ARG A 140 10.01 12.38 -25.89
C ARG A 140 8.63 13.01 -25.80
N TYR A 141 8.08 13.14 -24.60
CA TYR A 141 6.75 13.67 -24.33
C TYR A 141 6.80 14.93 -23.45
N PRO A 142 7.56 15.98 -23.82
CA PRO A 142 7.82 17.11 -22.93
C PRO A 142 6.58 17.92 -22.56
N ALA A 143 5.48 17.82 -23.33
CA ALA A 143 4.22 18.51 -23.08
C ALA A 143 3.34 17.84 -22.00
N THR A 144 3.67 16.61 -21.61
CA THR A 144 2.93 15.82 -20.62
C THR A 144 3.80 15.37 -19.44
N SER A 145 5.09 15.70 -19.49
CA SER A 145 6.07 15.36 -18.43
C SER A 145 6.30 16.48 -17.40
N VAL A 146 5.79 17.69 -17.62
CA VAL A 146 5.93 18.81 -16.67
C VAL A 146 4.55 19.32 -16.26
N GLY A 147 4.33 19.39 -14.95
CA GLY A 147 3.12 19.93 -14.34
C GLY A 147 3.44 21.10 -13.41
N TRP A 148 2.62 22.15 -13.48
CA TRP A 148 2.66 23.25 -12.53
C TRP A 148 1.47 23.21 -11.60
N TYR A 149 1.75 23.40 -10.31
CA TYR A 149 0.75 23.55 -9.26
C TYR A 149 0.83 24.96 -8.70
N ARG A 150 -0.32 25.60 -8.46
CA ARG A 150 -0.39 26.92 -7.87
C ARG A 150 -1.47 26.97 -6.81
N ARG A 151 -1.20 27.64 -5.69
CA ARG A 151 -2.19 27.89 -4.64
C ARG A 151 -1.98 29.27 -4.01
N GLU A 152 -3.07 29.82 -3.50
CA GLU A 152 -3.07 30.96 -2.59
C GLU A 152 -3.47 30.47 -1.19
N PHE A 153 -2.86 31.02 -0.16
CA PHE A 153 -3.15 30.67 1.23
C PHE A 153 -2.87 31.84 2.17
N ASP A 154 -3.62 31.90 3.26
CA ASP A 154 -3.48 32.94 4.27
C ASP A 154 -2.51 32.53 5.38
N ILE A 155 -1.66 33.46 5.80
CA ILE A 155 -0.87 33.34 7.03
C ILE A 155 -1.28 34.49 7.96
N PRO A 156 -1.93 34.21 9.10
CA PRO A 156 -2.37 35.26 10.00
C PRO A 156 -1.19 35.98 10.67
N GLU A 157 -1.42 37.24 11.06
CA GLU A 157 -0.41 38.05 11.76
C GLU A 157 0.01 37.42 13.10
N SER A 158 -0.87 36.60 13.71
CA SER A 158 -0.60 35.86 14.93
C SER A 158 0.52 34.83 14.81
N ASP A 159 0.86 34.39 13.60
CA ASP A 159 1.91 33.41 13.36
C ASP A 159 3.29 34.07 13.22
N ARG A 160 3.37 35.42 13.27
CA ARG A 160 4.65 36.12 13.18
C ARG A 160 5.57 35.69 14.32
N GLY A 161 6.75 35.20 13.96
CA GLY A 161 7.73 34.67 14.90
C GLY A 161 7.68 33.15 15.08
N SER A 162 6.68 32.47 14.53
CA SER A 162 6.69 31.00 14.37
C SER A 162 7.58 30.59 13.20
N ARG A 163 8.08 29.35 13.23
CA ARG A 163 8.67 28.69 12.06
C ARG A 163 7.56 28.06 11.25
N ILE A 164 7.55 28.32 9.94
CA ILE A 164 6.52 27.86 9.01
C ILE A 164 7.17 27.06 7.88
N CYS A 165 6.95 25.75 7.88
CA CYS A 165 7.47 24.84 6.87
C CYS A 165 6.33 24.27 6.02
N ILE A 166 6.57 24.12 4.72
CA ILE A 166 5.75 23.26 3.87
C ILE A 166 6.41 21.89 3.74
N GLU A 167 5.65 20.83 3.98
CA GLU A 167 6.13 19.45 4.00
C GLU A 167 5.41 18.63 2.93
N PHE A 168 6.16 17.80 2.21
CA PHE A 168 5.66 16.90 1.17
C PHE A 168 5.96 15.47 1.59
N ASP A 169 4.94 14.62 1.56
CA ASP A 169 5.16 13.19 1.81
C ASP A 169 5.78 12.47 0.60
N GLY A 170 5.69 13.08 -0.59
CA GLY A 170 6.39 12.68 -1.82
C GLY A 170 5.76 13.27 -3.08
N ALA A 171 6.56 13.45 -4.14
CA ALA A 171 6.13 13.97 -5.43
C ALA A 171 7.05 13.44 -6.56
N MET A 172 6.46 13.04 -7.69
CA MET A 172 7.15 12.34 -8.79
C MET A 172 7.27 13.24 -10.03
N ARG A 173 8.45 13.72 -10.41
CA ARG A 173 9.64 13.94 -9.56
C ARG A 173 10.16 15.36 -9.80
N ASP A 174 11.33 15.70 -9.27
CA ASP A 174 12.00 16.99 -9.51
C ASP A 174 11.10 18.20 -9.23
N VAL A 175 10.85 18.44 -7.94
CA VAL A 175 10.03 19.55 -7.46
C VAL A 175 10.87 20.81 -7.29
N MET A 176 10.41 21.91 -7.87
CA MET A 176 10.90 23.26 -7.56
C MET A 176 9.80 24.08 -6.93
N LEU A 177 10.13 24.80 -5.85
CA LEU A 177 9.17 25.57 -5.07
C LEU A 177 9.44 27.08 -5.12
N PHE A 178 8.37 27.84 -5.32
CA PHE A 178 8.38 29.29 -5.39
C PHE A 178 7.31 29.89 -4.49
N VAL A 179 7.65 30.93 -3.72
CA VAL A 179 6.71 31.65 -2.85
C VAL A 179 6.88 33.15 -3.06
N ASN A 180 5.76 33.87 -3.26
CA ASN A 180 5.73 35.33 -3.43
C ASN A 180 6.75 35.86 -4.46
N GLY A 181 6.96 35.09 -5.53
CA GLY A 181 7.91 35.41 -6.60
C GLY A 181 9.37 35.02 -6.35
N CYS A 182 9.70 34.48 -5.18
CA CYS A 182 11.05 34.02 -4.82
C CYS A 182 11.23 32.51 -5.04
N TYR A 183 12.41 32.09 -5.48
CA TYR A 183 12.78 30.67 -5.47
C TYR A 183 13.21 30.25 -4.07
N ILE A 184 12.63 29.15 -3.58
CA ILE A 184 12.88 28.63 -2.25
C ILE A 184 13.85 27.45 -2.31
N GLY A 185 13.63 26.51 -3.22
CA GLY A 185 14.49 25.33 -3.33
C GLY A 185 13.97 24.28 -4.31
N ARG A 186 14.73 23.18 -4.37
CA ARG A 186 14.49 22.04 -5.25
C ARG A 186 14.68 20.72 -4.51
N HIS A 187 13.90 19.71 -4.88
CA HIS A 187 14.02 18.33 -4.43
C HIS A 187 13.90 17.36 -5.63
N ASP A 188 14.82 16.42 -5.78
CA ASP A 188 14.98 15.62 -7.01
C ASP A 188 14.40 14.20 -6.94
N ASP A 189 14.14 13.71 -5.73
CA ASP A 189 13.70 12.34 -5.48
C ASP A 189 12.18 12.20 -5.57
N GLY A 190 11.73 11.04 -6.05
CA GLY A 190 10.31 10.77 -6.28
C GLY A 190 9.55 10.21 -5.09
N TYR A 191 10.22 9.71 -4.05
CA TYR A 191 9.61 8.84 -3.02
C TYR A 191 9.85 9.31 -1.59
N THR A 192 10.91 10.06 -1.35
CA THR A 192 11.28 10.53 -0.02
C THR A 192 10.46 11.75 0.36
N SER A 193 10.15 11.86 1.64
CA SER A 193 9.52 13.06 2.18
C SER A 193 10.53 14.20 2.26
N PHE A 194 10.08 15.43 2.03
CA PHE A 194 10.93 16.62 2.05
C PHE A 194 10.16 17.84 2.54
N ARG A 195 10.88 18.91 2.92
CA ARG A 195 10.29 20.17 3.35
C ARG A 195 11.07 21.38 2.88
N PHE A 196 10.39 22.53 2.86
CA PHE A 196 11.01 23.84 2.69
C PHE A 196 10.56 24.77 3.80
N ASP A 197 11.49 25.50 4.37
CA ASP A 197 11.19 26.57 5.31
C ASP A 197 10.74 27.82 4.56
N LEU A 198 9.54 28.31 4.88
CA LEU A 198 8.92 29.46 4.24
C LEU A 198 8.97 30.72 5.12
N THR A 199 9.42 30.60 6.38
CA THR A 199 9.27 31.62 7.44
C THR A 199 9.63 33.04 6.96
N ASP A 200 10.79 33.20 6.33
CA ASP A 200 11.31 34.51 5.93
C ASP A 200 10.77 35.03 4.59
N PHE A 201 9.98 34.22 3.88
CA PHE A 201 9.42 34.55 2.56
C PHE A 201 7.92 34.88 2.59
N LEU A 202 7.28 34.69 3.74
CA LEU A 202 5.85 34.89 3.93
C LEU A 202 5.51 36.34 4.28
N THR A 203 4.38 36.80 3.76
CA THR A 203 3.72 38.03 4.19
C THR A 203 2.68 37.67 5.24
N TYR A 204 3.01 37.93 6.50
CA TYR A 204 2.12 37.72 7.64
C TYR A 204 0.96 38.73 7.66
N GLY A 205 -0.21 38.26 8.10
CA GLY A 205 -1.45 39.04 8.08
C GLY A 205 -2.04 39.22 6.68
N SER A 206 -1.58 38.48 5.68
CA SER A 206 -1.94 38.63 4.27
C SER A 206 -1.94 37.29 3.52
N LYS A 207 -2.39 37.34 2.27
CA LYS A 207 -2.34 36.24 1.32
C LYS A 207 -0.92 36.03 0.80
N ASN A 208 -0.58 34.76 0.64
CA ASN A 208 0.68 34.30 0.07
C ASN A 208 0.40 33.45 -1.16
N HIS A 209 1.33 33.47 -2.11
CA HIS A 209 1.20 32.75 -3.38
C HIS A 209 2.32 31.74 -3.52
N ILE A 210 1.95 30.47 -3.64
CA ILE A 210 2.88 29.36 -3.87
C ILE A 210 2.69 28.83 -5.29
N ALA A 211 3.81 28.52 -5.95
CA ALA A 211 3.83 27.75 -7.17
C ALA A 211 4.88 26.63 -7.08
N LEU A 212 4.58 25.49 -7.69
CA LEU A 212 5.48 24.36 -7.83
C LEU A 212 5.58 23.96 -9.28
N ARG A 213 6.79 23.65 -9.72
CA ARG A 213 7.07 22.95 -10.98
C ARG A 213 7.49 21.54 -10.64
N VAL A 214 6.83 20.54 -11.22
CA VAL A 214 7.13 19.11 -11.06
C VAL A 214 7.49 18.54 -12.43
N ASP A 215 8.63 17.87 -12.53
CA ASP A 215 9.23 17.39 -13.79
C ASP A 215 9.44 15.87 -13.77
N ALA A 216 8.53 15.15 -14.40
CA ALA A 216 8.55 13.70 -14.55
C ALA A 216 9.16 13.25 -15.89
N ARG A 217 10.16 13.98 -16.42
CA ARG A 217 10.88 13.56 -17.64
C ARG A 217 11.86 12.42 -17.40
N PHE A 218 12.24 12.20 -16.15
CA PHE A 218 13.11 11.11 -15.72
C PHE A 218 12.32 10.21 -14.77
N GLY A 219 12.68 8.94 -14.75
CA GLY A 219 12.13 7.94 -13.83
C GLY A 219 13.23 7.31 -12.99
N ASP A 220 12.84 6.63 -11.91
CA ASP A 220 13.74 5.86 -11.06
C ASP A 220 13.57 4.34 -11.25
N GLY A 221 12.61 3.84 -12.04
CA GLY A 221 12.44 2.39 -12.19
C GLY A 221 11.66 1.93 -13.43
N TRP A 222 11.58 0.62 -13.62
CA TRP A 222 10.92 -0.05 -14.74
C TRP A 222 9.43 -0.38 -14.50
N PHE A 223 8.75 0.46 -13.72
CA PHE A 223 7.35 0.30 -13.31
C PHE A 223 6.63 1.66 -13.31
N TYR A 224 5.32 1.66 -13.10
CA TYR A 224 4.54 2.89 -13.05
C TYR A 224 4.79 3.69 -11.76
N GLU A 225 5.44 4.83 -11.92
CA GLU A 225 5.79 5.73 -10.81
C GLU A 225 4.71 6.79 -10.54
N GLY A 226 3.88 7.09 -11.56
CA GLY A 226 2.97 8.24 -11.58
C GLY A 226 3.69 9.54 -11.94
N ALA A 227 2.97 10.67 -11.91
CA ALA A 227 3.57 11.99 -12.06
C ALA A 227 2.77 13.07 -11.32
N GLY A 228 3.46 13.91 -10.54
CA GLY A 228 2.85 14.99 -9.76
C GLY A 228 3.01 14.87 -8.27
N ILE A 229 2.22 15.65 -7.53
CA ILE A 229 2.23 15.65 -6.07
C ILE A 229 1.26 14.56 -5.62
N TYR A 230 1.73 13.31 -5.68
CA TYR A 230 0.90 12.11 -5.51
C TYR A 230 0.73 11.68 -4.04
N ARG A 231 1.34 12.40 -3.09
CA ARG A 231 1.12 12.25 -1.63
C ARG A 231 0.73 13.59 -1.01
N HIS A 232 0.37 13.56 0.27
CA HIS A 232 -0.09 14.76 0.99
C HIS A 232 0.94 15.88 1.06
N VAL A 233 0.41 17.10 1.17
CA VAL A 233 1.17 18.31 1.47
C VAL A 233 0.66 18.91 2.79
N TRP A 234 1.57 19.33 3.64
CA TRP A 234 1.28 19.88 4.95
C TRP A 234 1.91 21.26 5.14
N LEU A 235 1.28 22.10 5.95
CA LEU A 235 1.87 23.32 6.50
C LEU A 235 2.11 23.10 7.99
N ALA A 236 3.37 22.98 8.38
CA ALA A 236 3.80 22.82 9.77
C ALA A 236 4.14 24.19 10.38
N LYS A 237 3.62 24.47 11.57
CA LYS A 237 3.91 25.67 12.36
C LYS A 237 4.43 25.29 13.73
N THR A 238 5.59 25.80 14.09
CA THR A 238 6.24 25.55 15.39
C THR A 238 6.70 26.85 16.04
N ASP A 239 6.86 26.83 17.37
CA ASP A 239 7.64 27.85 18.08
C ASP A 239 9.12 27.77 17.64
N PRO A 240 9.92 28.85 17.70
CA PRO A 240 11.37 28.80 17.46
C PRO A 240 12.13 27.82 18.35
N VAL A 241 11.57 27.43 19.49
CA VAL A 241 12.08 26.35 20.34
C VAL A 241 11.17 25.13 20.20
N HIS A 242 11.59 24.15 19.39
CA HIS A 242 10.74 23.02 18.99
C HIS A 242 11.48 21.68 18.98
N LEU A 243 10.74 20.59 18.91
CA LEU A 243 11.28 19.25 18.70
C LEU A 243 11.83 19.11 17.28
N GLY A 244 12.98 18.44 17.14
CA GLY A 244 13.58 18.12 15.85
C GLY A 244 12.69 17.19 15.02
N GLN A 245 12.68 17.39 13.70
CA GLN A 245 11.79 16.65 12.80
C GLN A 245 12.11 15.14 12.80
N TRP A 246 11.14 14.33 13.22
CA TRP A 246 11.27 12.87 13.36
C TRP A 246 12.42 12.43 14.28
N GLU A 247 12.82 13.28 15.22
CA GLU A 247 13.92 12.99 16.14
C GLU A 247 13.49 12.22 17.40
N SER A 248 12.20 12.21 17.71
CA SER A 248 11.69 11.43 18.83
C SER A 248 11.76 9.93 18.57
N VAL A 249 12.30 9.19 19.53
CA VAL A 249 12.52 7.76 19.50
C VAL A 249 11.97 7.12 20.77
N VAL A 250 11.24 6.03 20.60
CA VAL A 250 10.81 5.15 21.68
C VAL A 250 11.38 3.75 21.42
N ARG A 251 12.25 3.27 22.30
CA ARG A 251 12.78 1.90 22.26
C ARG A 251 12.31 1.13 23.48
N SER A 252 11.90 -0.12 23.30
CA SER A 252 11.42 -0.95 24.41
C SER A 252 12.34 -2.13 24.65
N THR A 253 12.74 -2.34 25.90
CA THR A 253 13.34 -3.58 26.39
C THR A 253 12.31 -4.32 27.23
N ILE A 254 11.96 -5.55 26.84
CA ILE A 254 10.94 -6.36 27.51
C ILE A 254 11.60 -7.26 28.55
N THR A 255 11.03 -7.26 29.75
CA THR A 255 11.28 -8.22 30.84
C THR A 255 9.97 -8.97 31.14
N ASP A 256 10.00 -10.01 31.97
CA ASP A 256 8.87 -10.94 32.15
C ASP A 256 7.51 -10.26 32.39
N ASP A 257 7.45 -9.20 33.21
CA ASP A 257 6.19 -8.50 33.57
C ASP A 257 6.18 -6.99 33.24
N ALA A 258 7.22 -6.46 32.59
CA ALA A 258 7.35 -5.03 32.32
C ALA A 258 8.16 -4.73 31.05
N ALA A 259 7.89 -3.58 30.44
CA ALA A 259 8.74 -2.99 29.41
C ALA A 259 9.36 -1.69 29.92
N THR A 260 10.69 -1.61 29.87
CA THR A 260 11.41 -0.33 30.03
C THR A 260 11.46 0.35 28.68
N LEU A 261 11.03 1.61 28.65
CA LEU A 261 11.07 2.48 27.49
C LEU A 261 12.26 3.42 27.62
N ASP A 262 13.17 3.38 26.66
CA ASP A 262 14.20 4.39 26.46
C ASP A 262 13.62 5.46 25.52
N LEU A 263 13.49 6.67 26.04
CA LEU A 263 12.87 7.81 25.37
C LEU A 263 13.96 8.81 25.03
N ALA A 264 14.03 9.23 23.77
CA ALA A 264 15.01 10.20 23.31
C ALA A 264 14.43 11.14 22.26
N THR A 265 14.92 12.38 22.22
CA THR A 265 14.63 13.34 21.14
C THR A 265 15.63 14.50 21.17
N LEU A 266 15.47 15.46 20.27
CA LEU A 266 16.25 16.70 20.19
C LEU A 266 15.33 17.91 20.33
N ILE A 267 15.76 18.91 21.09
CA ILE A 267 15.19 20.27 21.02
C ILE A 267 16.10 21.13 20.15
N GLU A 268 15.49 21.78 19.16
CA GLU A 268 16.09 22.78 18.29
C GLU A 268 15.70 24.17 18.81
N ASN A 269 16.68 25.06 18.97
CA ASN A 269 16.46 26.45 19.33
C ASN A 269 16.90 27.35 18.17
N GLU A 270 15.95 27.78 17.37
CA GLU A 270 16.11 28.73 16.27
C GLU A 270 15.80 30.18 16.69
N SER A 271 15.69 30.44 18.01
CA SER A 271 15.59 31.80 18.54
C SER A 271 16.96 32.47 18.73
N GLU A 272 16.97 33.77 18.99
CA GLU A 272 18.19 34.55 19.17
C GLU A 272 18.85 34.37 20.56
N HIS A 273 18.19 33.69 21.50
CA HIS A 273 18.60 33.65 22.90
C HIS A 273 18.68 32.22 23.44
N PRO A 274 19.63 31.93 24.36
CA PRO A 274 19.65 30.66 25.05
C PRO A 274 18.36 30.49 25.86
N VAL A 275 17.81 29.28 25.89
CA VAL A 275 16.61 28.94 26.65
C VAL A 275 16.88 27.81 27.62
N HIS A 276 16.19 27.81 28.76
CA HIS A 276 16.20 26.70 29.71
C HIS A 276 15.00 25.80 29.42
N ALA A 277 15.25 24.66 28.78
CA ALA A 277 14.20 23.76 28.32
C ALA A 277 14.25 22.40 29.04
N SER A 278 13.09 21.78 29.23
CA SER A 278 12.93 20.39 29.62
C SER A 278 11.89 19.69 28.76
N LEU A 279 11.84 18.37 28.84
CA LEU A 279 10.85 17.55 28.16
C LEU A 279 9.99 16.76 29.13
N GLU A 280 8.72 16.65 28.80
CA GLU A 280 7.76 15.75 29.45
C GLU A 280 7.27 14.73 28.41
N TRP A 281 7.39 13.44 28.75
CA TRP A 281 6.79 12.34 28.02
C TRP A 281 5.61 11.78 28.81
N THR A 282 4.46 11.67 28.16
CA THR A 282 3.31 10.93 28.67
C THR A 282 2.98 9.79 27.72
N ILE A 283 3.07 8.55 28.22
CA ILE A 283 2.78 7.34 27.46
C ILE A 283 1.33 6.95 27.69
N VAL A 284 0.55 6.83 26.62
CA VAL A 284 -0.86 6.44 26.65
C VAL A 284 -1.10 5.13 25.92
N ASP A 285 -2.01 4.32 26.45
CA ASP A 285 -2.48 3.09 25.80
C ASP A 285 -3.52 3.39 24.69
N ALA A 286 -3.97 2.35 24.00
CA ALA A 286 -5.00 2.45 22.96
C ALA A 286 -6.37 2.93 23.48
N GLY A 287 -6.62 2.85 24.80
CA GLY A 287 -7.82 3.40 25.45
C GLY A 287 -7.69 4.88 25.82
N GLY A 288 -6.51 5.48 25.62
CA GLY A 288 -6.20 6.86 26.00
C GLY A 288 -5.81 7.02 27.47
N HIS A 289 -5.56 5.94 28.21
CA HIS A 289 -5.12 6.02 29.59
C HIS A 289 -3.60 6.20 29.67
N THR A 290 -3.13 7.08 30.56
CA THR A 290 -1.71 7.20 30.86
C THR A 290 -1.20 5.97 31.59
N VAL A 291 -0.22 5.29 31.00
CA VAL A 291 0.40 4.07 31.54
C VAL A 291 1.82 4.27 32.04
N ALA A 292 2.50 5.34 31.59
CA ALA A 292 3.81 5.74 32.10
C ALA A 292 4.08 7.22 31.82
N GLN A 293 5.00 7.84 32.57
CA GLN A 293 5.47 9.20 32.34
C GLN A 293 6.96 9.31 32.62
N ALA A 294 7.62 10.26 31.97
CA ALA A 294 9.00 10.62 32.24
C ALA A 294 9.23 12.12 32.04
N VAL A 295 10.17 12.69 32.78
CA VAL A 295 10.56 14.11 32.65
C VAL A 295 12.07 14.19 32.62
N SER A 296 12.63 14.94 31.66
CA SER A 296 14.06 15.21 31.63
C SER A 296 14.42 16.35 32.60
N PRO A 297 15.65 16.39 33.12
CA PRO A 297 16.19 17.61 33.71
C PRO A 297 16.12 18.78 32.71
N ALA A 298 15.94 20.00 33.22
CA ALA A 298 16.06 21.19 32.41
C ALA A 298 17.53 21.47 32.09
N GLN A 299 17.83 21.88 30.86
CA GLN A 299 19.17 22.28 30.42
C GLN A 299 19.12 23.47 29.47
N VAL A 300 20.27 24.14 29.31
CA VAL A 300 20.40 25.29 28.41
C VAL A 300 20.50 24.78 26.98
N VAL A 301 19.62 25.26 26.10
CA VAL A 301 19.71 25.08 24.65
C VAL A 301 20.20 26.39 24.05
N ALA A 302 21.41 26.40 23.51
CA ALA A 302 22.01 27.60 22.92
C ALA A 302 21.26 28.03 21.64
N PRO A 303 21.33 29.32 21.24
CA PRO A 303 20.83 29.77 19.95
C PRO A 303 21.44 28.98 18.79
N ASN A 304 20.63 28.65 17.79
CA ASN A 304 21.01 27.89 16.59
C ASN A 304 21.68 26.54 16.91
N ALA A 305 21.22 25.88 17.98
CA ALA A 305 21.75 24.58 18.40
C ALA A 305 20.64 23.56 18.58
N SER A 306 21.00 22.29 18.36
CA SER A 306 20.18 21.12 18.69
C SER A 306 20.76 20.45 19.93
N THR A 307 19.94 20.23 20.96
CA THR A 307 20.38 19.61 22.23
C THR A 307 19.62 18.31 22.47
N PRO A 308 20.32 17.18 22.72
CA PRO A 308 19.69 15.89 22.97
C PRO A 308 19.12 15.81 24.38
N TYR A 309 17.99 15.14 24.49
CA TYR A 309 17.34 14.81 25.74
C TYR A 309 17.00 13.32 25.76
N GLN A 310 17.11 12.74 26.95
CA GLN A 310 16.82 11.34 27.19
C GLN A 310 16.09 11.18 28.52
N ALA A 311 15.22 10.19 28.59
CA ALA A 311 14.56 9.76 29.81
C ALA A 311 14.20 8.27 29.71
N THR A 312 13.83 7.68 30.84
CA THR A 312 13.30 6.31 30.87
C THR A 312 11.93 6.29 31.51
N ALA A 313 11.06 5.41 31.01
CA ALA A 313 9.75 5.15 31.58
C ALA A 313 9.53 3.62 31.68
N THR A 314 8.64 3.18 32.56
CA THR A 314 8.32 1.75 32.69
C THR A 314 6.83 1.55 32.49
N VAL A 315 6.47 0.65 31.58
CA VAL A 315 5.10 0.16 31.38
C VAL A 315 5.01 -1.21 32.04
N THR A 316 4.21 -1.33 33.09
CA THR A 316 3.93 -2.61 33.77
C THR A 316 2.86 -3.39 33.00
N HIS A 317 3.03 -4.70 32.88
CA HIS A 317 2.14 -5.60 32.12
C HIS A 317 1.83 -5.09 30.70
N PRO A 318 2.87 -4.83 29.87
CA PRO A 318 2.69 -4.28 28.54
C PRO A 318 1.90 -5.26 27.67
N THR A 319 0.85 -4.77 27.01
CA THR A 319 0.25 -5.50 25.89
C THR A 319 1.16 -5.40 24.68
N LEU A 320 1.51 -6.53 24.08
CA LEU A 320 2.48 -6.60 22.99
C LEU A 320 1.82 -6.38 21.63
N TRP A 321 2.56 -5.80 20.70
CA TRP A 321 2.16 -5.71 19.30
C TRP A 321 2.48 -7.01 18.56
N SER A 322 1.52 -7.50 17.76
CA SER A 322 1.71 -8.60 16.81
C SER A 322 0.70 -8.52 15.65
N PRO A 323 0.86 -9.31 14.57
CA PRO A 323 -0.13 -9.37 13.50
C PRO A 323 -1.56 -9.69 13.96
N ASP A 324 -1.70 -10.57 14.96
CA ASP A 324 -3.00 -10.97 15.50
C ASP A 324 -3.54 -9.97 16.55
N GLU A 325 -2.64 -9.28 17.24
CA GLU A 325 -2.94 -8.34 18.33
C GLU A 325 -2.12 -7.03 18.13
N PRO A 326 -2.52 -6.13 17.20
CA PRO A 326 -1.74 -4.96 16.81
C PRO A 326 -1.89 -3.80 17.80
N HIS A 327 -1.54 -4.03 19.07
CA HIS A 327 -1.64 -3.01 20.12
C HIS A 327 -0.62 -1.87 19.94
N LEU A 328 -1.13 -0.65 19.89
CA LEU A 328 -0.33 0.57 19.77
C LEU A 328 -0.45 1.42 21.04
N TYR A 329 0.65 2.10 21.36
CA TYR A 329 0.75 3.14 22.36
C TYR A 329 1.09 4.46 21.67
N THR A 330 0.85 5.56 22.38
CA THR A 330 1.29 6.89 21.93
C THR A 330 2.15 7.54 23.01
N ALA A 331 3.29 8.11 22.62
CA ALA A 331 4.07 9.01 23.46
C ALA A 331 3.72 10.46 23.10
N LEU A 332 3.15 11.19 24.04
CA LEU A 332 2.97 12.64 23.97
C LEU A 332 4.25 13.29 24.48
N VAL A 333 4.98 13.97 23.60
CA VAL A 333 6.26 14.63 23.91
C VAL A 333 6.02 16.13 23.95
N LYS A 334 6.36 16.79 25.06
CA LYS A 334 6.15 18.23 25.27
C LYS A 334 7.44 18.95 25.60
N VAL A 335 7.68 20.08 24.94
CA VAL A 335 8.77 21.03 25.24
C VAL A 335 8.29 22.09 26.21
N LEU A 336 8.95 22.17 27.37
CA LEU A 336 8.70 23.19 28.37
C LEU A 336 9.90 24.14 28.44
N VAL A 337 9.68 25.43 28.24
CA VAL A 337 10.69 26.49 28.46
C VAL A 337 10.25 27.32 29.66
N ASP A 338 11.06 27.33 30.71
CA ASP A 338 10.74 27.99 31.99
C ASP A 338 9.33 27.62 32.51
N GLY A 339 8.95 26.34 32.33
CA GLY A 339 7.66 25.79 32.73
C GLY A 339 6.48 26.07 31.77
N SER A 340 6.69 26.83 30.69
CA SER A 340 5.68 27.12 29.67
C SER A 340 5.79 26.15 28.50
N LEU A 341 4.67 25.58 28.05
CA LEU A 341 4.61 24.72 26.87
C LEU A 341 4.89 25.50 25.58
N ARG A 342 5.90 25.07 24.82
CA ARG A 342 6.34 25.71 23.57
C ARG A 342 6.12 24.87 22.32
N ASP A 343 6.19 23.56 22.46
CA ASP A 343 5.99 22.65 21.34
C ASP A 343 5.53 21.28 21.86
N ALA A 344 4.83 20.52 21.01
CA ALA A 344 4.44 19.16 21.36
C ALA A 344 4.18 18.31 20.11
N GLU A 345 4.44 17.00 20.23
CA GLU A 345 4.13 16.03 19.19
C GLU A 345 3.67 14.69 19.76
N GLN A 346 3.11 13.85 18.88
CA GLN A 346 2.70 12.48 19.19
C GLN A 346 3.53 11.50 18.41
N VAL A 347 4.03 10.47 19.10
CA VAL A 347 4.76 9.37 18.48
C VAL A 347 4.01 8.07 18.76
N SER A 348 3.46 7.47 17.71
CA SER A 348 2.86 6.13 17.78
C SER A 348 3.97 5.07 17.80
N PHE A 349 3.84 4.06 18.65
CA PHE A 349 4.76 2.92 18.73
C PHE A 349 4.05 1.65 19.21
N GLY A 350 4.71 0.50 19.07
CA GLY A 350 4.26 -0.77 19.64
C GLY A 350 5.39 -1.45 20.40
N ILE A 351 5.05 -2.22 21.44
CA ILE A 351 6.02 -2.96 22.26
C ILE A 351 6.09 -4.39 21.72
N ARG A 352 7.23 -4.81 21.20
CA ARG A 352 7.44 -6.18 20.67
C ARG A 352 8.92 -6.56 20.68
N THR A 353 9.23 -7.85 20.58
CA THR A 353 10.55 -8.34 20.13
C THR A 353 10.45 -9.01 18.76
N ALA A 354 11.46 -8.81 17.92
CA ALA A 354 11.58 -9.44 16.60
C ALA A 354 13.02 -9.94 16.44
N VAL A 355 13.20 -11.24 16.23
CA VAL A 355 14.52 -11.89 16.20
C VAL A 355 14.62 -12.78 14.97
N PHE A 356 15.70 -12.59 14.21
CA PHE A 356 16.10 -13.50 13.14
C PHE A 356 17.18 -14.43 13.68
N ASP A 357 16.84 -15.70 13.83
CA ASP A 357 17.71 -16.77 14.29
C ASP A 357 18.18 -17.58 13.08
N ALA A 358 19.49 -17.86 13.00
CA ALA A 358 20.07 -18.51 11.83
C ALA A 358 19.67 -19.99 11.70
N ASP A 359 19.33 -20.66 12.80
CA ASP A 359 18.99 -22.09 12.83
C ASP A 359 17.48 -22.31 12.94
N ARG A 360 16.72 -21.29 13.39
CA ARG A 360 15.31 -21.44 13.76
C ARG A 360 14.37 -20.43 13.08
N GLY A 361 14.88 -19.59 12.18
CA GLY A 361 14.10 -18.65 11.39
C GLY A 361 13.67 -17.42 12.19
N PHE A 362 12.43 -16.95 11.98
CA PHE A 362 11.95 -15.70 12.57
C PHE A 362 11.09 -15.93 13.82
N PHE A 363 11.34 -15.11 14.85
CA PHE A 363 10.57 -15.08 16.09
C PHE A 363 9.99 -13.69 16.33
N LEU A 364 8.71 -13.65 16.68
CA LEU A 364 8.03 -12.45 17.16
C LEU A 364 7.53 -12.71 18.58
N ASN A 365 7.89 -11.86 19.54
CA ASN A 365 7.52 -12.00 20.95
C ASN A 365 7.87 -13.39 21.51
N GLY A 366 9.04 -13.92 21.13
CA GLY A 366 9.52 -15.24 21.52
C GLY A 366 8.82 -16.44 20.85
N LYS A 367 7.84 -16.21 19.96
CA LYS A 367 7.10 -17.25 19.24
C LYS A 367 7.60 -17.39 17.80
N PRO A 368 7.81 -18.61 17.28
CA PRO A 368 8.19 -18.81 15.89
C PRO A 368 7.06 -18.34 14.96
N LEU A 369 7.43 -17.58 13.93
CA LEU A 369 6.50 -17.05 12.95
C LEU A 369 7.18 -17.04 11.57
N LYS A 370 6.55 -17.68 10.58
CA LYS A 370 7.01 -17.56 9.19
C LYS A 370 6.53 -16.24 8.59
N ILE A 371 7.42 -15.57 7.87
CA ILE A 371 7.10 -14.43 7.01
C ILE A 371 6.35 -14.97 5.78
N GLN A 372 5.05 -14.66 5.73
CA GLN A 372 4.12 -14.98 4.66
C GLN A 372 3.83 -13.69 3.90
N GLY A 373 4.84 -13.23 3.16
CA GLY A 373 4.88 -11.87 2.65
C GLY A 373 4.61 -11.73 1.16
N THR A 374 4.33 -10.50 0.74
CA THR A 374 4.27 -10.11 -0.68
C THR A 374 5.09 -8.84 -0.94
N CYS A 375 5.66 -8.73 -2.14
CA CYS A 375 6.21 -7.50 -2.69
C CYS A 375 5.06 -6.65 -3.26
N ASN A 376 5.09 -5.32 -3.05
CA ASN A 376 4.01 -4.44 -3.47
C ASN A 376 4.54 -3.10 -4.01
N HIS A 377 4.10 -2.76 -5.23
CA HIS A 377 4.18 -1.41 -5.77
C HIS A 377 3.05 -0.51 -5.24
N GLN A 378 3.15 0.80 -5.48
CA GLN A 378 2.27 1.79 -4.83
C GLN A 378 0.95 2.07 -5.57
N ASP A 379 0.77 1.65 -6.83
CA ASP A 379 -0.39 2.07 -7.64
C ASP A 379 -1.65 1.19 -7.49
N HIS A 380 -2.78 1.76 -7.92
CA HIS A 380 -4.10 1.10 -7.95
C HIS A 380 -4.92 1.56 -9.17
N ALA A 381 -5.83 0.71 -9.64
CA ALA A 381 -6.70 1.02 -10.77
C ALA A 381 -7.49 2.33 -10.55
N GLY A 382 -7.72 3.12 -11.60
CA GLY A 382 -8.47 4.37 -11.49
C GLY A 382 -7.69 5.57 -10.93
N VAL A 383 -6.82 5.38 -9.93
CA VAL A 383 -6.15 6.49 -9.21
C VAL A 383 -4.63 6.59 -9.44
N GLY A 384 -4.01 5.58 -10.04
CA GLY A 384 -2.57 5.60 -10.30
C GLY A 384 -1.80 5.55 -8.99
N ALA A 385 -0.79 6.41 -8.81
CA ALA A 385 0.02 6.47 -7.59
C ALA A 385 -0.59 7.37 -6.49
N ALA A 386 -1.58 8.21 -6.81
CA ALA A 386 -2.26 9.10 -5.88
C ALA A 386 -3.35 8.38 -5.06
N LEU A 387 -2.95 7.39 -4.27
CA LEU A 387 -3.86 6.57 -3.46
C LEU A 387 -4.35 7.36 -2.23
N PRO A 388 -5.66 7.51 -2.04
CA PRO A 388 -6.18 8.02 -0.76
C PRO A 388 -5.90 7.05 0.39
N ASP A 389 -5.80 7.55 1.62
CA ASP A 389 -5.40 6.82 2.84
C ASP A 389 -6.18 5.52 3.01
N ARG A 390 -7.51 5.61 2.83
CA ARG A 390 -8.40 4.46 2.98
C ARG A 390 -8.08 3.36 1.99
N LEU A 391 -7.68 3.70 0.76
CA LEU A 391 -7.35 2.74 -0.29
C LEU A 391 -6.07 1.97 0.06
N GLN A 392 -5.08 2.61 0.69
CA GLN A 392 -3.90 1.91 1.23
C GLN A 392 -4.33 0.79 2.20
N ALA A 393 -5.23 1.10 3.14
CA ALA A 393 -5.76 0.12 4.08
C ALA A 393 -6.63 -0.96 3.40
N VAL A 394 -7.38 -0.63 2.33
CA VAL A 394 -8.09 -1.66 1.55
C VAL A 394 -7.09 -2.65 0.96
N ARG A 395 -6.03 -2.18 0.31
CA ARG A 395 -5.02 -3.05 -0.30
C ARG A 395 -4.40 -3.99 0.74
N ILE A 396 -4.02 -3.47 1.91
CA ILE A 396 -3.54 -4.31 3.03
C ILE A 396 -4.59 -5.33 3.47
N SER A 397 -5.87 -4.95 3.56
CA SER A 397 -6.95 -5.86 3.98
C SER A 397 -7.17 -7.03 3.00
N VAL A 398 -6.97 -6.78 1.70
CA VAL A 398 -7.04 -7.83 0.65
C VAL A 398 -5.91 -8.83 0.87
N LEU A 399 -4.68 -8.37 1.10
CA LEU A 399 -3.53 -9.22 1.39
C LEU A 399 -3.72 -10.00 2.70
N GLN A 400 -4.16 -9.34 3.78
CA GLN A 400 -4.45 -10.01 5.05
C GLN A 400 -5.51 -11.09 4.87
N SER A 401 -6.58 -10.82 4.10
CA SER A 401 -7.64 -11.80 3.83
C SER A 401 -7.13 -13.06 3.13
N MET A 402 -6.01 -12.97 2.42
CA MET A 402 -5.28 -14.10 1.83
C MET A 402 -4.51 -14.92 2.87
N GLY A 403 -4.23 -14.36 4.05
CA GLY A 403 -3.31 -14.93 5.04
C GLY A 403 -1.92 -14.30 5.01
N CYS A 404 -1.73 -13.23 4.26
CA CYS A 404 -0.47 -12.48 4.26
C CYS A 404 -0.26 -11.80 5.62
N ASN A 405 0.94 -11.91 6.18
CA ASN A 405 1.33 -11.29 7.45
C ASN A 405 2.51 -10.31 7.34
N ALA A 406 3.07 -10.15 6.14
CA ALA A 406 4.15 -9.21 5.88
C ALA A 406 4.08 -8.56 4.49
N VAL A 407 4.58 -7.34 4.34
CA VAL A 407 4.70 -6.66 3.05
C VAL A 407 6.12 -6.12 2.84
N ARG A 408 6.57 -6.09 1.59
CA ARG A 408 7.79 -5.38 1.17
C ARG A 408 7.42 -4.22 0.27
N THR A 409 7.98 -3.03 0.53
CA THR A 409 7.71 -1.80 -0.23
C THR A 409 8.64 -1.69 -1.43
N SER A 410 8.41 -2.57 -2.39
CA SER A 410 9.24 -2.72 -3.59
C SER A 410 9.06 -1.55 -4.55
N HIS A 411 10.06 -0.72 -4.85
CA HIS A 411 11.40 -0.65 -4.24
C HIS A 411 11.69 0.79 -3.81
N ASN A 412 10.89 1.30 -2.87
CA ASN A 412 10.95 2.70 -2.47
C ASN A 412 10.34 2.95 -1.09
N MET A 413 10.65 4.13 -0.56
CA MET A 413 10.08 4.62 0.69
C MET A 413 8.56 4.71 0.56
N PRO A 414 7.79 3.99 1.40
CA PRO A 414 6.33 4.00 1.34
C PRO A 414 5.75 5.33 1.81
N THR A 415 4.47 5.56 1.50
CA THR A 415 3.70 6.67 2.06
C THR A 415 3.45 6.46 3.57
N PRO A 416 3.30 7.53 4.36
CA PRO A 416 3.05 7.41 5.81
C PRO A 416 1.78 6.63 6.14
N GLU A 417 0.75 6.75 5.30
CA GLU A 417 -0.57 6.12 5.47
C GLU A 417 -0.47 4.59 5.34
N TRP A 418 0.43 4.09 4.48
CA TRP A 418 0.70 2.66 4.32
C TRP A 418 1.35 2.09 5.56
N VAL A 419 2.37 2.77 6.10
CA VAL A 419 3.06 2.36 7.33
C VAL A 419 2.10 2.39 8.52
N ALA A 420 1.34 3.48 8.67
CA ALA A 420 0.35 3.61 9.73
C ALA A 420 -0.77 2.57 9.62
N ALA A 421 -1.19 2.21 8.41
CA ALA A 421 -2.13 1.12 8.19
C ALA A 421 -1.53 -0.24 8.56
N CYS A 422 -0.26 -0.52 8.22
CA CYS A 422 0.43 -1.74 8.63
C CYS A 422 0.52 -1.86 10.15
N ASP A 423 0.85 -0.77 10.84
CA ASP A 423 0.91 -0.71 12.30
C ASP A 423 -0.44 -1.02 12.96
N ARG A 424 -1.52 -0.39 12.48
CA ARG A 424 -2.87 -0.59 13.04
C ARG A 424 -3.49 -1.94 12.69
N MET A 425 -3.17 -2.48 11.51
CA MET A 425 -3.78 -3.70 11.00
C MET A 425 -3.00 -4.95 11.40
N GLY A 426 -1.76 -4.83 11.89
CA GLY A 426 -0.94 -5.99 12.21
C GLY A 426 -0.31 -6.60 10.96
N MET A 427 0.41 -5.80 10.18
CA MET A 427 1.17 -6.25 9.01
C MET A 427 2.65 -5.99 9.24
N LEU A 428 3.50 -7.01 9.18
CA LEU A 428 4.96 -6.83 9.26
C LEU A 428 5.48 -6.16 7.98
N MET A 429 6.62 -5.47 8.04
CA MET A 429 7.16 -4.76 6.88
C MET A 429 8.68 -4.90 6.71
N MET A 430 9.08 -5.15 5.46
CA MET A 430 10.42 -4.86 4.94
C MET A 430 10.35 -3.50 4.23
N CYS A 431 10.92 -2.47 4.85
CA CYS A 431 10.89 -1.09 4.34
C CYS A 431 12.13 -0.83 3.49
N GLU A 432 11.95 -0.48 2.23
CA GLU A 432 13.03 -0.40 1.25
C GLU A 432 13.32 1.02 0.78
N THR A 433 14.59 1.39 0.69
CA THR A 433 15.01 2.63 0.02
C THR A 433 15.14 2.40 -1.49
N ARG A 434 15.01 3.47 -2.30
CA ARG A 434 15.17 3.37 -3.76
C ARG A 434 16.64 3.27 -4.18
N HIS A 435 17.52 4.07 -3.57
CA HIS A 435 18.89 4.25 -4.04
C HIS A 435 19.90 3.55 -3.11
N MET A 436 20.59 2.51 -3.63
CA MET A 436 21.76 1.93 -2.96
C MET A 436 23.03 2.75 -3.27
N SER A 437 23.33 3.74 -2.44
CA SER A 437 24.51 4.59 -2.62
C SER A 437 25.00 5.21 -1.32
N ALA A 438 26.31 5.43 -1.24
CA ALA A 438 26.98 6.13 -0.14
C ALA A 438 27.16 7.65 -0.42
N SER A 439 26.52 8.19 -1.46
CA SER A 439 26.53 9.63 -1.72
C SER A 439 25.76 10.39 -0.62
N PRO A 440 26.12 11.64 -0.29
CA PRO A 440 25.41 12.41 0.73
C PRO A 440 23.89 12.49 0.51
N GLY A 441 23.45 12.66 -0.74
CA GLY A 441 22.02 12.73 -1.08
C GLY A 441 21.29 11.40 -0.86
N ALA A 442 21.86 10.27 -1.31
CA ALA A 442 21.25 8.96 -1.12
C ALA A 442 21.26 8.53 0.36
N LEU A 443 22.31 8.87 1.10
CA LEU A 443 22.34 8.67 2.55
C LEU A 443 21.27 9.53 3.23
N GLN A 444 21.08 10.79 2.84
CA GLN A 444 20.01 11.63 3.39
C GLN A 444 18.62 11.05 3.15
N GLN A 445 18.37 10.44 1.99
CA GLN A 445 17.13 9.73 1.70
C GLN A 445 16.93 8.51 2.61
N LEU A 446 17.97 7.70 2.79
CA LEU A 446 17.97 6.57 3.73
C LEU A 446 17.71 7.04 5.17
N GLU A 447 18.39 8.11 5.60
CA GLU A 447 18.21 8.70 6.93
C GLU A 447 16.77 9.19 7.14
N THR A 448 16.19 9.82 6.12
CA THR A 448 14.80 10.28 6.14
C THR A 448 13.84 9.12 6.34
N MET A 449 14.00 8.04 5.57
CA MET A 449 13.17 6.84 5.71
C MET A 449 13.28 6.24 7.12
N VAL A 450 14.50 6.04 7.63
CA VAL A 450 14.72 5.43 8.95
C VAL A 450 14.20 6.34 10.05
N LYS A 451 14.52 7.63 10.06
CA LYS A 451 14.05 8.56 11.10
C LYS A 451 12.54 8.66 11.13
N ARG A 452 11.89 8.76 9.97
CA ARG A 452 10.44 8.87 9.87
C ARG A 452 9.73 7.63 10.43
N TYR A 453 10.29 6.45 10.22
CA TYR A 453 9.58 5.19 10.49
C TYR A 453 10.17 4.30 11.60
N ARG A 454 11.28 4.68 12.26
CA ARG A 454 11.93 3.86 13.32
C ARG A 454 11.07 3.53 14.55
N ASN A 455 9.99 4.27 14.79
CA ASN A 455 9.03 3.96 15.87
C ASN A 455 7.93 2.98 15.45
N SER A 456 7.80 2.68 14.15
CA SER A 456 6.77 1.82 13.60
C SER A 456 6.99 0.35 13.98
N PRO A 457 6.09 -0.30 14.74
CA PRO A 457 6.26 -1.71 15.13
C PRO A 457 6.15 -2.69 13.95
N SER A 458 5.48 -2.33 12.85
CA SER A 458 5.39 -3.16 11.66
C SER A 458 6.75 -3.46 11.03
N ILE A 459 7.64 -2.47 10.98
CA ILE A 459 8.94 -2.60 10.30
C ILE A 459 9.83 -3.58 11.06
N ILE A 460 10.27 -4.64 10.38
CA ILE A 460 11.19 -5.65 10.91
C ILE A 460 12.53 -5.69 10.18
N ILE A 461 12.58 -5.17 8.95
CA ILE A 461 13.79 -5.16 8.10
C ILE A 461 13.90 -3.79 7.44
N TRP A 462 15.10 -3.18 7.52
CA TRP A 462 15.49 -2.08 6.63
C TRP A 462 16.18 -2.66 5.39
N SER A 463 15.61 -2.44 4.20
CA SER A 463 16.24 -2.83 2.93
C SER A 463 16.99 -1.66 2.32
N ILE A 464 18.28 -1.83 2.05
CA ILE A 464 19.15 -0.79 1.47
C ILE A 464 19.24 -0.85 -0.06
N GLY A 465 18.55 -1.79 -0.70
CA GLY A 465 18.37 -1.82 -2.15
C GLY A 465 17.97 -3.18 -2.72
N ASN A 466 17.75 -3.21 -4.04
CA ASN A 466 17.23 -4.35 -4.78
C ASN A 466 18.00 -4.55 -6.09
N GLU A 467 18.46 -5.78 -6.33
CA GLU A 467 19.07 -6.24 -7.59
C GLU A 467 20.13 -5.29 -8.17
N GLU A 468 21.01 -4.81 -7.31
CA GLU A 468 22.11 -3.92 -7.69
C GLU A 468 23.21 -4.72 -8.40
N TRP A 469 22.92 -5.20 -9.62
CA TRP A 469 23.72 -6.18 -10.36
C TRP A 469 25.21 -5.88 -10.41
N LYS A 470 25.57 -4.61 -10.60
CA LYS A 470 26.96 -4.15 -10.62
C LYS A 470 27.60 -4.22 -9.23
N LEU A 471 26.85 -3.91 -8.16
CA LEU A 471 27.38 -3.84 -6.79
C LEU A 471 27.38 -5.21 -6.10
N GLN A 472 26.46 -6.11 -6.44
CA GLN A 472 26.33 -7.39 -5.76
C GLN A 472 27.32 -8.47 -6.25
N LYS A 473 27.88 -8.34 -7.47
CA LYS A 473 28.80 -9.33 -8.04
C LYS A 473 29.75 -8.73 -9.09
N GLY A 474 30.82 -9.46 -9.41
CA GLY A 474 31.77 -9.08 -10.46
C GLY A 474 32.74 -7.98 -10.02
N ASP A 475 33.27 -7.22 -10.98
CA ASP A 475 34.38 -6.27 -10.75
C ASP A 475 34.06 -5.14 -9.76
N MET A 476 32.78 -4.81 -9.60
CA MET A 476 32.30 -3.77 -8.70
C MET A 476 31.78 -4.32 -7.37
N ALA A 477 31.90 -5.63 -7.11
CA ALA A 477 31.56 -6.24 -5.82
C ALA A 477 32.32 -5.59 -4.64
N PRO A 478 33.64 -5.33 -4.71
CA PRO A 478 34.34 -4.66 -3.59
C PRO A 478 33.78 -3.27 -3.27
N GLN A 479 33.29 -2.54 -4.27
CA GLN A 479 32.64 -1.24 -4.13
C GLN A 479 31.26 -1.42 -3.48
N GLY A 480 30.49 -2.41 -3.94
CA GLY A 480 29.22 -2.79 -3.35
C GLY A 480 29.32 -3.13 -1.86
N ALA A 481 30.35 -3.88 -1.46
CA ALA A 481 30.62 -4.18 -0.05
C ALA A 481 30.86 -2.90 0.78
N ARG A 482 31.64 -1.94 0.27
CA ARG A 482 31.90 -0.65 0.96
C ARG A 482 30.65 0.23 1.04
N ILE A 483 29.87 0.29 -0.04
CA ILE A 483 28.62 1.05 -0.09
C ILE A 483 27.62 0.46 0.91
N ALA A 484 27.41 -0.86 0.87
CA ALA A 484 26.53 -1.55 1.78
C ALA A 484 26.96 -1.36 3.24
N ALA A 485 28.26 -1.49 3.55
CA ALA A 485 28.79 -1.23 4.89
C ALA A 485 28.48 0.19 5.39
N THR A 486 28.63 1.20 4.53
CA THR A 486 28.31 2.60 4.88
C THR A 486 26.82 2.78 5.16
N MET A 487 25.95 2.16 4.36
CA MET A 487 24.49 2.26 4.53
C MET A 487 24.01 1.48 5.76
N VAL A 488 24.57 0.30 6.03
CA VAL A 488 24.30 -0.52 7.22
C VAL A 488 24.71 0.24 8.48
N GLU A 489 25.94 0.78 8.52
CA GLU A 489 26.41 1.60 9.64
C GLU A 489 25.48 2.79 9.90
N ARG A 490 25.03 3.46 8.83
CA ARG A 490 24.07 4.56 8.95
C ARG A 490 22.73 4.11 9.53
N CYS A 491 22.20 2.97 9.08
CA CYS A 491 20.97 2.40 9.63
C CYS A 491 21.13 2.09 11.12
N HIS A 492 22.20 1.40 11.53
CA HIS A 492 22.44 1.06 12.94
C HIS A 492 22.65 2.30 13.83
N ALA A 493 23.29 3.35 13.30
CA ALA A 493 23.46 4.61 14.03
C ALA A 493 22.11 5.29 14.33
N LEU A 494 21.14 5.20 13.41
CA LEU A 494 19.81 5.79 13.56
C LEU A 494 18.82 4.88 14.30
N ASP A 495 18.89 3.58 14.03
CA ASP A 495 18.04 2.53 14.57
C ASP A 495 18.82 1.21 14.72
N PRO A 496 19.41 0.95 15.90
CA PRO A 496 20.11 -0.30 16.19
C PRO A 496 19.16 -1.46 16.53
N THR A 497 17.84 -1.24 16.48
CA THR A 497 16.85 -2.23 16.96
C THR A 497 16.31 -3.15 15.86
N ARG A 498 16.70 -2.91 14.60
CA ARG A 498 16.26 -3.67 13.44
C ARG A 498 17.45 -4.12 12.60
N VAL A 499 17.28 -5.28 11.99
CA VAL A 499 18.25 -5.83 11.05
C VAL A 499 18.19 -5.10 9.71
N VAL A 500 19.34 -5.01 9.05
CA VAL A 500 19.53 -4.42 7.72
C VAL A 500 19.78 -5.52 6.71
N SER A 501 19.12 -5.45 5.57
CA SER A 501 19.27 -6.38 4.46
C SER A 501 19.21 -5.68 3.11
N ALA A 502 19.30 -6.45 2.03
CA ALA A 502 19.07 -6.03 0.66
C ALA A 502 18.49 -7.23 -0.12
N ALA A 503 17.74 -6.95 -1.18
CA ALA A 503 17.21 -7.99 -2.06
C ALA A 503 18.24 -8.34 -3.14
N VAL A 504 18.92 -9.48 -2.99
CA VAL A 504 20.05 -9.88 -3.84
C VAL A 504 19.66 -11.04 -4.75
N ASN A 505 19.83 -10.85 -6.05
CA ASN A 505 19.61 -11.88 -7.07
C ASN A 505 20.92 -12.64 -7.39
N GLY A 506 21.31 -13.56 -6.50
CA GLY A 506 22.56 -14.30 -6.63
C GLY A 506 22.80 -15.29 -5.48
N ASP A 507 24.04 -15.75 -5.35
CA ASP A 507 24.45 -16.69 -4.31
C ASP A 507 24.77 -16.04 -2.94
N ASN A 508 24.79 -14.69 -2.89
CA ASN A 508 25.12 -13.88 -1.71
C ASN A 508 26.55 -14.06 -1.17
N GLU A 509 27.49 -14.58 -1.96
CA GLU A 509 28.87 -14.87 -1.51
C GLU A 509 29.85 -13.69 -1.54
N GLN A 510 29.43 -12.54 -2.08
CA GLN A 510 30.28 -11.36 -2.21
C GLN A 510 29.45 -10.08 -2.28
N GLY A 511 30.16 -8.95 -2.23
CA GLY A 511 29.64 -7.64 -2.62
C GLY A 511 28.74 -7.04 -1.56
N VAL A 512 27.56 -6.57 -1.98
CA VAL A 512 26.57 -5.96 -1.06
C VAL A 512 26.25 -6.87 0.13
N SER A 513 26.28 -8.18 -0.09
CA SER A 513 25.94 -9.22 0.89
C SER A 513 26.91 -9.27 2.07
N ASP A 514 28.13 -8.75 1.95
CA ASP A 514 29.18 -8.87 2.96
C ASP A 514 28.85 -8.11 4.25
N ALA A 515 28.12 -6.99 4.11
CA ALA A 515 27.81 -6.10 5.23
C ALA A 515 26.43 -6.33 5.87
N LEU A 516 25.56 -7.15 5.26
CA LEU A 516 24.17 -7.30 5.70
C LEU A 516 24.04 -8.14 6.98
N ASP A 517 23.10 -7.77 7.85
CA ASP A 517 22.80 -8.51 9.08
C ASP A 517 22.11 -9.85 8.78
N ILE A 518 21.19 -9.86 7.82
CA ILE A 518 20.44 -11.03 7.35
C ILE A 518 20.45 -11.09 5.83
N ILE A 519 20.30 -12.30 5.27
CA ILE A 519 20.48 -12.56 3.84
C ILE A 519 19.17 -12.84 3.12
N GLY A 520 18.85 -11.99 2.15
CA GLY A 520 17.72 -12.13 1.25
C GLY A 520 18.12 -12.73 -0.10
N PHE A 521 17.42 -13.79 -0.52
CA PHE A 521 17.54 -14.34 -1.87
C PHE A 521 16.35 -13.94 -2.73
N ASN A 522 16.62 -13.27 -3.85
CA ASN A 522 15.64 -13.10 -4.93
C ASN A 522 15.66 -14.34 -5.83
N TYR A 523 14.54 -15.07 -5.91
CA TYR A 523 14.28 -16.18 -6.86
C TYR A 523 15.20 -17.41 -6.80
N GLN A 524 16.33 -17.37 -6.12
CA GLN A 524 17.36 -18.41 -6.21
C GLN A 524 17.17 -19.54 -5.17
N THR A 525 16.12 -20.36 -5.24
CA THR A 525 15.90 -21.46 -4.27
C THR A 525 17.01 -22.51 -4.23
N GLN A 526 17.93 -22.53 -5.19
CA GLN A 526 19.04 -23.48 -5.25
C GLN A 526 20.26 -23.11 -4.40
N PHE A 527 20.39 -21.86 -3.95
CA PHE A 527 21.56 -21.39 -3.19
C PHE A 527 21.42 -21.43 -1.65
N PRO A 528 20.24 -21.19 -1.03
CA PRO A 528 20.12 -21.05 0.41
C PRO A 528 20.67 -22.23 1.22
N ASP A 529 20.39 -23.48 0.81
CA ASP A 529 20.84 -24.67 1.54
C ASP A 529 22.38 -24.72 1.63
N ALA A 530 23.09 -24.47 0.52
CA ALA A 530 24.55 -24.46 0.48
C ALA A 530 25.16 -23.19 1.11
N PHE A 531 24.45 -22.06 1.07
CA PHE A 531 24.84 -20.83 1.75
C PHE A 531 24.80 -21.02 3.26
N HIS A 532 23.69 -21.51 3.81
CA HIS A 532 23.51 -21.73 5.25
C HIS A 532 24.55 -22.72 5.82
N GLN A 533 24.89 -23.76 5.07
CA GLN A 533 25.97 -24.69 5.47
C GLN A 533 27.35 -24.00 5.59
N ARG A 534 27.65 -23.03 4.73
CA ARG A 534 28.92 -22.28 4.74
C ARG A 534 28.91 -21.11 5.73
N HIS A 535 27.74 -20.51 5.93
CA HIS A 535 27.53 -19.32 6.75
C HIS A 535 26.46 -19.56 7.83
N PRO A 536 26.65 -20.54 8.74
CA PRO A 536 25.60 -21.02 9.65
C PRO A 536 25.11 -19.99 10.68
N LYS A 537 25.78 -18.84 10.81
CA LYS A 537 25.38 -17.76 11.72
C LYS A 537 24.57 -16.66 11.05
N ARG A 538 24.31 -16.76 9.75
CA ARG A 538 23.59 -15.74 8.97
C ARG A 538 22.18 -16.23 8.72
N ALA A 539 21.20 -15.52 9.28
CA ALA A 539 19.79 -15.84 9.03
C ALA A 539 19.41 -15.54 7.58
N VAL A 540 18.50 -16.35 7.03
CA VAL A 540 18.16 -16.35 5.60
C VAL A 540 16.65 -16.26 5.40
N PHE A 541 16.25 -15.51 4.37
CA PHE A 541 14.86 -15.39 3.92
C PHE A 541 14.78 -15.20 2.40
N GLY A 542 13.58 -15.33 1.83
CA GLY A 542 13.31 -14.99 0.44
C GLY A 542 12.90 -13.52 0.34
N SER A 543 13.79 -12.65 -0.15
CA SER A 543 13.49 -11.22 -0.34
C SER A 543 12.55 -10.93 -1.50
N GLU A 544 12.56 -11.82 -2.49
CA GLU A 544 11.65 -11.81 -3.63
C GLU A 544 11.51 -13.25 -4.16
N THR A 545 10.29 -13.77 -4.24
CA THR A 545 10.04 -15.17 -4.61
C THR A 545 8.89 -15.30 -5.60
N SER A 546 8.72 -16.49 -6.16
CA SER A 546 7.67 -16.80 -7.13
C SER A 546 7.82 -16.09 -8.48
N SER A 547 7.34 -14.85 -8.66
CA SER A 547 7.16 -14.26 -9.99
C SER A 547 6.27 -15.14 -10.90
N ALA A 548 5.27 -15.78 -10.29
CA ALA A 548 4.22 -16.48 -11.03
C ALA A 548 3.38 -15.45 -11.79
N ILE A 549 2.89 -15.82 -12.97
CA ILE A 549 2.12 -14.94 -13.84
C ILE A 549 0.78 -15.56 -14.17
N SER A 550 -0.29 -14.77 -14.16
CA SER A 550 -1.62 -15.23 -14.56
C SER A 550 -2.53 -14.05 -14.91
N THR A 551 -3.48 -14.27 -15.83
CA THR A 551 -4.58 -13.35 -16.11
C THR A 551 -5.85 -13.84 -15.42
N ARG A 552 -6.51 -12.97 -14.64
CA ARG A 552 -7.69 -13.34 -13.84
C ARG A 552 -8.78 -13.98 -14.68
N GLY A 553 -9.12 -15.24 -14.38
CA GLY A 553 -10.21 -15.97 -15.03
C GLY A 553 -9.86 -16.57 -16.39
N GLU A 554 -8.60 -16.48 -16.81
CA GLU A 554 -8.10 -17.14 -18.02
C GLU A 554 -7.45 -18.48 -17.67
N TYR A 555 -7.80 -19.51 -18.44
CA TYR A 555 -7.36 -20.90 -18.18
C TYR A 555 -6.67 -21.51 -19.41
N THR A 556 -6.23 -20.68 -20.34
CA THR A 556 -5.37 -21.03 -21.47
C THR A 556 -4.49 -19.82 -21.75
N SER A 557 -3.20 -20.02 -21.99
CA SER A 557 -2.34 -18.92 -22.42
C SER A 557 -2.56 -18.67 -23.92
N ASP A 558 -2.84 -17.43 -24.29
CA ASP A 558 -3.01 -17.01 -25.68
C ASP A 558 -2.11 -15.78 -25.95
N PRO A 559 -0.94 -15.98 -26.59
CA PRO A 559 -0.03 -14.89 -26.94
C PRO A 559 -0.63 -13.87 -27.90
N THR A 560 -1.70 -14.19 -28.63
CA THR A 560 -2.37 -13.24 -29.53
C THR A 560 -3.31 -12.29 -28.78
N LYS A 561 -3.68 -12.66 -27.56
CA LYS A 561 -4.53 -11.87 -26.65
C LYS A 561 -3.77 -11.36 -25.43
N ASN A 562 -2.47 -11.64 -25.32
CA ASN A 562 -1.64 -11.35 -24.16
C ASN A 562 -2.22 -11.87 -22.84
N THR A 563 -2.74 -13.11 -22.85
CA THR A 563 -3.32 -13.75 -21.67
C THR A 563 -2.48 -14.94 -21.21
N VAL A 564 -2.39 -15.13 -19.91
CA VAL A 564 -1.65 -16.21 -19.25
C VAL A 564 -2.62 -17.05 -18.43
N ASN A 565 -2.51 -18.38 -18.56
CA ASN A 565 -3.34 -19.30 -17.79
C ASN A 565 -3.14 -19.17 -16.27
N SER A 566 -4.19 -19.44 -15.50
CA SER A 566 -4.19 -19.37 -14.04
C SER A 566 -3.80 -20.68 -13.32
N TYR A 567 -3.19 -21.65 -14.02
CA TYR A 567 -2.77 -22.92 -13.42
C TYR A 567 -1.30 -22.90 -12.98
N ASN A 568 -0.38 -22.72 -13.93
CA ASN A 568 1.06 -22.86 -13.70
C ASN A 568 1.92 -21.83 -14.44
N GLY A 569 1.34 -20.67 -14.78
CA GLY A 569 2.08 -19.58 -15.39
C GLY A 569 3.20 -19.07 -14.47
N VAL A 570 4.43 -19.07 -14.98
CA VAL A 570 5.61 -18.61 -14.28
C VAL A 570 6.65 -18.13 -15.29
N VAL A 571 7.41 -17.10 -14.91
CA VAL A 571 8.55 -16.62 -15.71
C VAL A 571 9.76 -17.57 -15.62
N PRO A 572 10.72 -17.52 -16.57
CA PRO A 572 11.86 -18.43 -16.59
C PRO A 572 12.77 -18.40 -15.35
N TRP A 573 12.82 -17.27 -14.63
CA TRP A 573 13.59 -17.13 -13.39
C TRP A 573 12.78 -17.43 -12.13
N GLY A 574 11.47 -17.62 -12.26
CA GLY A 574 10.54 -17.74 -11.14
C GLY A 574 10.27 -19.16 -10.68
N GLN A 575 9.36 -19.27 -9.73
CA GLN A 575 8.75 -20.50 -9.24
C GLN A 575 7.23 -20.34 -9.12
N THR A 576 6.49 -21.44 -9.27
CA THR A 576 5.07 -21.46 -8.90
C THR A 576 4.90 -21.19 -7.39
N PRO A 577 3.71 -20.73 -6.95
CA PRO A 577 3.42 -20.56 -5.53
C PRO A 577 3.73 -21.80 -4.68
N GLU A 578 3.43 -22.99 -5.23
CA GLU A 578 3.68 -24.29 -4.61
C GLU A 578 5.17 -24.57 -4.39
N GLN A 579 6.00 -24.32 -5.40
CA GLN A 579 7.43 -24.63 -5.35
C GLN A 579 8.17 -23.78 -4.32
N TRP A 580 8.02 -22.45 -4.37
CA TRP A 580 8.76 -21.58 -3.45
C TRP A 580 8.24 -21.71 -2.02
N TRP A 581 6.91 -21.78 -1.83
CA TRP A 581 6.37 -21.86 -0.47
C TRP A 581 6.67 -23.21 0.17
N THR A 582 6.67 -24.30 -0.58
CA THR A 582 7.17 -25.59 -0.08
C THR A 582 8.63 -25.49 0.35
N PHE A 583 9.47 -24.78 -0.40
CA PHE A 583 10.88 -24.60 -0.04
C PHE A 583 11.05 -23.84 1.29
N TYR A 584 10.47 -22.65 1.40
CA TYR A 584 10.64 -21.77 2.57
C TYR A 584 9.78 -22.17 3.78
N GLY A 585 8.58 -22.69 3.54
CA GLY A 585 7.61 -23.08 4.56
C GLY A 585 8.00 -24.33 5.34
N THR A 586 8.75 -25.26 4.74
CA THR A 586 9.12 -26.55 5.36
C THR A 586 10.48 -26.57 6.06
N ARG A 587 11.35 -25.57 5.84
CA ARG A 587 12.68 -25.48 6.47
C ARG A 587 12.63 -24.58 7.70
N GLU A 588 12.82 -25.12 8.90
CA GLU A 588 12.70 -24.32 10.15
C GLU A 588 13.63 -23.10 10.19
N TRP A 589 14.87 -23.23 9.70
CA TRP A 589 15.91 -22.18 9.72
C TRP A 589 15.65 -21.00 8.78
N LEU A 590 14.75 -21.14 7.80
CA LEU A 590 14.36 -20.03 6.91
C LEU A 590 13.29 -19.15 7.55
N ALA A 591 13.41 -17.82 7.47
CA ALA A 591 12.41 -16.93 8.06
C ALA A 591 11.05 -16.94 7.32
N GLY A 592 11.00 -17.39 6.06
CA GLY A 592 9.87 -17.21 5.15
C GLY A 592 10.30 -16.36 3.95
N GLY A 593 9.37 -15.60 3.34
CA GLY A 593 9.73 -14.69 2.24
C GLY A 593 8.58 -13.87 1.67
N PHE A 594 8.89 -13.13 0.60
CA PHE A 594 7.99 -12.17 -0.07
C PHE A 594 7.74 -12.54 -1.53
N ALA A 595 6.51 -12.91 -1.88
CA ALA A 595 6.14 -13.25 -3.26
C ALA A 595 6.00 -12.00 -4.15
N TRP A 596 6.59 -12.05 -5.35
CA TRP A 596 6.38 -11.09 -6.45
C TRP A 596 5.13 -11.48 -7.25
N THR A 597 4.02 -10.75 -7.20
CA THR A 597 3.67 -9.62 -6.30
C THR A 597 2.32 -9.85 -5.60
N GLY A 598 2.03 -9.07 -4.56
CA GLY A 598 0.71 -9.10 -3.92
C GLY A 598 -0.39 -8.66 -4.88
N PHE A 599 -0.27 -7.42 -5.39
CA PHE A 599 -1.15 -6.83 -6.39
C PHE A 599 -0.43 -6.76 -7.74
N ASP A 600 -1.19 -6.86 -8.84
CA ASP A 600 -0.73 -6.34 -10.12
C ASP A 600 -0.50 -4.83 -10.00
N TYR A 601 0.41 -4.32 -10.81
CA TYR A 601 0.80 -2.92 -10.90
C TYR A 601 0.94 -2.51 -12.37
N ARG A 602 0.86 -1.22 -12.67
CA ARG A 602 1.10 -0.74 -14.04
C ARG A 602 2.58 -0.78 -14.40
N GLY A 603 2.86 -0.94 -15.69
CA GLY A 603 4.22 -1.19 -16.17
C GLY A 603 4.62 -2.65 -16.01
N GLU A 604 5.87 -2.96 -16.37
CA GLU A 604 6.44 -4.31 -16.36
C GLU A 604 5.47 -5.43 -16.81
N PRO A 605 4.87 -5.36 -18.01
CA PRO A 605 3.79 -6.23 -18.43
C PRO A 605 4.23 -7.66 -18.85
N THR A 606 5.32 -8.16 -18.27
CA THR A 606 5.89 -9.49 -18.51
C THR A 606 4.79 -10.57 -18.43
N PRO A 607 4.73 -11.50 -19.40
CA PRO A 607 5.72 -11.76 -20.46
C PRO A 607 5.47 -10.99 -21.77
N TYR A 608 4.53 -10.06 -21.80
CA TYR A 608 4.09 -9.38 -23.02
C TYR A 608 4.49 -7.90 -23.01
N GLY A 609 4.19 -7.23 -24.12
CA GLY A 609 4.20 -5.77 -24.25
C GLY A 609 2.83 -5.29 -24.69
N TRP A 610 2.77 -4.16 -25.40
CA TRP A 610 1.53 -3.59 -25.94
C TRP A 610 0.58 -4.64 -26.56
N PRO A 611 -0.74 -4.57 -26.30
CA PRO A 611 -1.46 -3.59 -25.49
C PRO A 611 -1.45 -3.86 -23.97
N SER A 612 -0.58 -4.74 -23.47
CA SER A 612 -0.45 -4.98 -22.03
C SER A 612 0.17 -3.75 -21.35
N ILE A 613 -0.57 -3.11 -20.46
CA ILE A 613 -0.17 -1.88 -19.74
C ILE A 613 0.12 -2.14 -18.25
N SER A 614 -0.12 -3.35 -17.77
CA SER A 614 0.07 -3.74 -16.38
C SER A 614 0.67 -5.14 -16.29
N SER A 615 1.30 -5.40 -15.16
CA SER A 615 1.88 -6.69 -14.82
C SER A 615 0.85 -7.81 -14.86
N GLN A 616 1.36 -9.05 -14.90
CA GLN A 616 0.56 -10.25 -14.65
C GLN A 616 1.01 -11.02 -13.42
N PHE A 617 1.94 -10.46 -12.65
CA PHE A 617 2.58 -11.07 -11.47
C PHE A 617 1.69 -11.14 -10.24
N GLY A 618 0.71 -10.23 -10.15
CA GLY A 618 -0.12 -10.05 -8.97
C GLY A 618 -0.90 -11.30 -8.63
N ILE A 619 -0.88 -11.66 -7.35
CA ILE A 619 -1.75 -12.71 -6.80
C ILE A 619 -3.22 -12.24 -6.81
N VAL A 620 -3.44 -10.93 -6.70
CA VAL A 620 -4.69 -10.25 -7.04
C VAL A 620 -4.44 -9.28 -8.21
N ASP A 621 -5.48 -8.98 -8.98
CA ASP A 621 -5.37 -8.00 -10.07
C ASP A 621 -5.23 -6.55 -9.56
N LEU A 622 -5.06 -5.59 -10.48
CA LEU A 622 -4.87 -4.17 -10.16
C LEU A 622 -6.06 -3.54 -9.42
N CYS A 623 -7.25 -4.16 -9.47
CA CYS A 623 -8.44 -3.74 -8.72
C CYS A 623 -8.52 -4.42 -7.34
N GLY A 624 -7.65 -5.38 -7.04
CA GLY A 624 -7.72 -6.22 -5.84
C GLY A 624 -8.66 -7.41 -5.96
N PHE A 625 -9.10 -7.77 -7.18
CA PHE A 625 -9.87 -8.98 -7.36
C PHE A 625 -8.95 -10.21 -7.35
N PRO A 626 -9.25 -11.24 -6.54
CA PRO A 626 -8.44 -12.45 -6.47
C PRO A 626 -8.28 -13.16 -7.82
N LYS A 627 -7.04 -13.55 -8.14
CA LYS A 627 -6.75 -14.61 -9.13
C LYS A 627 -6.76 -15.97 -8.43
N ASP A 628 -6.61 -17.07 -9.17
CA ASP A 628 -6.68 -18.41 -8.57
C ASP A 628 -5.54 -18.68 -7.57
N TYR A 629 -4.34 -18.11 -7.78
CA TYR A 629 -3.22 -18.22 -6.85
C TYR A 629 -3.49 -17.64 -5.46
N TYR A 630 -4.40 -16.66 -5.33
CA TYR A 630 -4.83 -16.14 -4.03
C TYR A 630 -5.32 -17.27 -3.12
N TYR A 631 -6.02 -18.25 -3.68
CA TYR A 631 -6.61 -19.34 -2.91
C TYR A 631 -5.61 -20.44 -2.57
N TYR A 632 -4.51 -20.57 -3.32
CA TYR A 632 -3.37 -21.39 -2.90
C TYR A 632 -2.78 -20.85 -1.60
N TYR A 633 -2.44 -19.56 -1.59
CA TYR A 633 -1.90 -18.90 -0.40
C TYR A 633 -2.91 -18.94 0.74
N LYS A 634 -4.19 -18.67 0.49
CA LYS A 634 -5.23 -18.77 1.51
C LYS A 634 -5.32 -20.16 2.14
N ALA A 635 -5.24 -21.23 1.35
CA ALA A 635 -5.24 -22.58 1.91
C ALA A 635 -4.06 -22.79 2.86
N TRP A 636 -2.85 -22.38 2.47
CA TRP A 636 -1.64 -22.75 3.18
C TRP A 636 -1.10 -21.72 4.17
N TRP A 637 -1.60 -20.48 4.14
CA TRP A 637 -1.22 -19.42 5.08
C TRP A 637 -2.25 -19.20 6.17
N ARG A 638 -3.50 -19.65 5.98
CA ARG A 638 -4.55 -19.64 7.00
C ARG A 638 -4.77 -21.01 7.60
N LYS A 639 -5.30 -21.03 8.82
CA LYS A 639 -5.65 -22.26 9.55
C LYS A 639 -7.09 -22.69 9.29
N GLU A 640 -7.93 -21.74 8.92
CA GLU A 640 -9.34 -21.95 8.64
C GLU A 640 -9.51 -22.88 7.42
N PRO A 641 -10.46 -23.83 7.47
CA PRO A 641 -10.83 -24.65 6.32
C PRO A 641 -11.04 -23.81 5.05
N SER A 642 -10.32 -24.14 3.99
CA SER A 642 -10.42 -23.48 2.69
C SER A 642 -10.65 -24.53 1.60
N LEU A 643 -11.51 -24.22 0.63
CA LEU A 643 -11.77 -25.04 -0.56
C LEU A 643 -12.03 -24.09 -1.73
N HIS A 644 -11.18 -24.17 -2.76
CA HIS A 644 -11.30 -23.39 -3.99
C HIS A 644 -11.16 -24.29 -5.22
N VAL A 645 -12.27 -24.55 -5.93
CA VAL A 645 -12.29 -25.27 -7.21
C VAL A 645 -12.27 -24.29 -8.39
N PHE A 646 -11.43 -24.57 -9.38
CA PHE A 646 -11.32 -23.80 -10.62
C PHE A 646 -11.00 -24.74 -11.79
N PRO A 647 -11.37 -24.41 -13.04
CA PRO A 647 -11.78 -23.12 -13.58
C PRO A 647 -13.27 -22.79 -13.37
N HIS A 648 -13.75 -21.71 -14.00
CA HIS A 648 -15.19 -21.56 -14.24
C HIS A 648 -15.76 -22.68 -15.12
N TRP A 649 -17.08 -22.86 -15.15
CA TRP A 649 -17.73 -23.94 -15.92
C TRP A 649 -18.54 -23.47 -17.14
N ASN A 650 -18.11 -22.38 -17.78
CA ASN A 650 -18.67 -21.83 -19.02
C ASN A 650 -17.74 -22.15 -20.22
N TRP A 651 -17.96 -23.28 -20.89
CA TRP A 651 -17.15 -23.73 -22.02
C TRP A 651 -18.00 -24.07 -23.26
N GLN A 652 -19.00 -23.24 -23.54
CA GLN A 652 -19.94 -23.50 -24.64
C GLN A 652 -19.20 -23.74 -25.97
N GLY A 653 -19.56 -24.82 -26.67
CA GLY A 653 -18.90 -25.26 -27.90
C GLY A 653 -17.70 -26.19 -27.68
N LYS A 654 -17.36 -26.50 -26.43
CA LYS A 654 -16.31 -27.47 -26.06
C LYS A 654 -16.88 -28.73 -25.40
N GLU A 655 -18.15 -29.05 -25.61
CA GLU A 655 -18.79 -30.25 -25.04
C GLU A 655 -18.00 -31.52 -25.38
N GLY A 656 -17.67 -32.32 -24.36
CA GLY A 656 -16.84 -33.51 -24.46
C GLY A 656 -15.33 -33.27 -24.49
N GLN A 657 -14.85 -32.03 -24.63
CA GLN A 657 -13.41 -31.73 -24.52
C GLN A 657 -12.94 -31.83 -23.08
N GLU A 658 -11.71 -32.28 -22.89
CA GLU A 658 -11.08 -32.39 -21.58
C GLU A 658 -10.68 -31.02 -21.04
N ILE A 659 -11.13 -30.71 -19.82
CA ILE A 659 -10.80 -29.51 -19.07
C ILE A 659 -10.11 -29.93 -17.78
N ALA A 660 -8.95 -29.35 -17.50
CA ALA A 660 -8.31 -29.50 -16.20
C ALA A 660 -9.16 -28.82 -15.12
N VAL A 661 -9.40 -29.49 -13.99
CA VAL A 661 -10.09 -28.94 -12.83
C VAL A 661 -9.16 -29.07 -11.64
N TRP A 662 -8.70 -27.95 -11.11
CA TRP A 662 -7.79 -27.87 -9.98
C TRP A 662 -8.54 -27.45 -8.72
N VAL A 663 -8.04 -27.91 -7.57
CA VAL A 663 -8.56 -27.53 -6.26
C VAL A 663 -7.42 -27.16 -5.33
N TYR A 664 -7.45 -25.93 -4.83
CA TYR A 664 -6.62 -25.48 -3.71
C TYR A 664 -7.38 -25.63 -2.40
N THR A 665 -6.78 -26.26 -1.41
CA THR A 665 -7.43 -26.59 -0.14
C THR A 665 -6.39 -27.02 0.91
N ASN A 666 -6.69 -26.79 2.18
CA ASN A 666 -5.94 -27.32 3.33
C ASN A 666 -6.65 -28.50 4.02
N LEU A 667 -7.64 -29.08 3.36
CA LEU A 667 -8.38 -30.25 3.81
C LEU A 667 -7.66 -31.55 3.40
N ASP A 668 -7.98 -32.66 4.05
CA ASP A 668 -7.26 -33.92 3.87
C ASP A 668 -7.52 -34.58 2.50
N GLU A 669 -8.75 -34.48 2.01
CA GLU A 669 -9.23 -35.15 0.80
C GLU A 669 -10.30 -34.31 0.11
N VAL A 670 -10.34 -34.38 -1.22
CA VAL A 670 -11.41 -33.78 -2.02
C VAL A 670 -12.05 -34.83 -2.91
N GLU A 671 -13.37 -34.90 -2.91
CA GLU A 671 -14.17 -35.60 -3.91
C GLU A 671 -14.68 -34.60 -4.96
N LEU A 672 -14.44 -34.87 -6.23
CA LEU A 672 -14.97 -34.07 -7.33
C LEU A 672 -16.18 -34.76 -7.96
N LEU A 673 -17.22 -33.99 -8.27
CA LEU A 673 -18.42 -34.48 -8.95
C LEU A 673 -18.74 -33.60 -10.16
N LEU A 674 -19.21 -34.25 -11.23
CA LEU A 674 -19.82 -33.59 -12.39
C LEU A 674 -21.29 -34.00 -12.46
N ASN A 675 -22.19 -33.02 -12.38
CA ASN A 675 -23.65 -33.25 -12.44
C ASN A 675 -24.13 -34.33 -11.45
N GLY A 676 -23.56 -34.31 -10.24
CA GLY A 676 -23.88 -35.26 -9.17
C GLY A 676 -23.22 -36.63 -9.28
N LYS A 677 -22.49 -36.92 -10.36
CA LYS A 677 -21.70 -38.15 -10.52
C LYS A 677 -20.27 -37.95 -10.02
N SER A 678 -19.82 -38.78 -9.09
CA SER A 678 -18.46 -38.75 -8.57
C SER A 678 -17.43 -39.06 -9.68
N LEU A 679 -16.36 -38.28 -9.69
CA LEU A 679 -15.15 -38.45 -10.50
C LEU A 679 -13.98 -39.00 -9.66
N GLY A 680 -14.28 -39.48 -8.45
CA GLY A 680 -13.31 -40.01 -7.51
C GLY A 680 -12.83 -38.99 -6.47
N SER A 681 -12.23 -39.50 -5.41
CA SER A 681 -11.61 -38.72 -4.34
C SER A 681 -10.08 -38.74 -4.45
N LYS A 682 -9.43 -37.62 -4.13
CA LYS A 682 -7.97 -37.50 -4.08
C LYS A 682 -7.54 -36.92 -2.74
N LYS A 683 -6.53 -37.53 -2.12
CA LYS A 683 -5.84 -36.98 -0.95
C LYS A 683 -5.05 -35.74 -1.36
N VAL A 684 -5.07 -34.72 -0.51
CA VAL A 684 -4.39 -33.46 -0.77
C VAL A 684 -2.95 -33.57 -0.27
N PRO A 685 -1.94 -33.40 -1.13
CA PRO A 685 -0.55 -33.35 -0.68
C PRO A 685 -0.32 -32.07 0.16
N HIS A 686 0.48 -32.19 1.23
CA HIS A 686 0.83 -31.04 2.06
C HIS A 686 1.52 -29.94 1.22
N LEU A 687 1.05 -28.69 1.36
CA LEU A 687 1.46 -27.52 0.58
C LEU A 687 1.23 -27.61 -0.93
N GLY A 688 0.46 -28.60 -1.41
CA GLY A 688 0.18 -28.78 -2.83
C GLY A 688 -1.29 -28.56 -3.21
N HIS A 689 -1.67 -29.17 -4.33
CA HIS A 689 -3.04 -29.14 -4.85
C HIS A 689 -3.48 -30.52 -5.37
N VAL A 690 -4.75 -30.63 -5.74
CA VAL A 690 -5.28 -31.82 -6.44
C VAL A 690 -5.95 -31.37 -7.73
N GLU A 691 -5.86 -32.21 -8.76
CA GLU A 691 -6.40 -31.90 -10.09
C GLU A 691 -7.13 -33.09 -10.72
N TRP A 692 -8.04 -32.84 -11.65
CA TRP A 692 -8.73 -33.84 -12.47
C TRP A 692 -8.75 -33.39 -13.93
N THR A 693 -8.76 -34.35 -14.85
CA THR A 693 -9.11 -34.12 -16.25
C THR A 693 -10.57 -34.49 -16.45
N VAL A 694 -11.41 -33.53 -16.82
CA VAL A 694 -12.87 -33.69 -16.87
C VAL A 694 -13.40 -33.36 -18.25
N ALA A 695 -14.06 -34.31 -18.90
CA ALA A 695 -14.80 -34.06 -20.13
C ALA A 695 -15.94 -33.06 -19.86
N TYR A 696 -15.90 -31.90 -20.51
CA TYR A 696 -16.86 -30.84 -20.26
C TYR A 696 -18.28 -31.26 -20.63
N ALA A 697 -19.18 -31.14 -19.66
CA ALA A 697 -20.60 -31.18 -19.86
C ALA A 697 -21.22 -29.98 -19.12
N PRO A 698 -22.13 -29.21 -19.75
CA PRO A 698 -22.84 -28.14 -19.08
C PRO A 698 -23.53 -28.63 -17.80
N GLY A 699 -23.56 -27.78 -16.78
CA GLY A 699 -24.17 -28.09 -15.49
C GLY A 699 -23.28 -27.65 -14.34
N VAL A 700 -22.92 -28.57 -13.44
CA VAL A 700 -22.25 -28.25 -12.18
C VAL A 700 -21.03 -29.14 -11.94
N ILE A 701 -19.88 -28.52 -11.74
CA ILE A 701 -18.75 -29.12 -11.04
C ILE A 701 -18.87 -28.80 -9.56
N GLU A 702 -18.78 -29.84 -8.73
CA GLU A 702 -18.85 -29.74 -7.27
C GLU A 702 -17.62 -30.39 -6.64
N ALA A 703 -16.91 -29.66 -5.80
CA ALA A 703 -15.85 -30.19 -4.95
C ALA A 703 -16.37 -30.34 -3.51
N ARG A 704 -16.16 -31.50 -2.90
CA ARG A 704 -16.46 -31.78 -1.49
C ARG A 704 -15.16 -32.00 -0.74
N GLY A 705 -14.78 -31.03 0.08
CA GLY A 705 -13.60 -31.09 0.91
C GLY A 705 -13.88 -31.81 2.23
N ARG A 706 -13.01 -32.77 2.59
CA ARG A 706 -13.14 -33.59 3.79
C ARG A 706 -12.01 -33.33 4.78
N LEU A 707 -12.37 -33.22 6.06
CA LEU A 707 -11.45 -33.18 7.19
C LEU A 707 -11.80 -34.35 8.11
N ASN A 708 -10.82 -35.17 8.47
CA ASN A 708 -11.01 -36.38 9.29
C ASN A 708 -12.11 -37.31 8.74
N GLY A 709 -12.18 -37.44 7.40
CA GLY A 709 -13.17 -38.27 6.71
C GLY A 709 -14.59 -37.70 6.61
N GLN A 710 -14.87 -36.51 7.17
CA GLN A 710 -16.16 -35.85 7.08
C GLN A 710 -16.13 -34.69 6.09
N THR A 711 -17.14 -34.54 5.24
CA THR A 711 -17.28 -33.36 4.38
C THR A 711 -17.56 -32.13 5.23
N VAL A 712 -16.61 -31.18 5.23
CA VAL A 712 -16.71 -29.93 5.99
C VAL A 712 -17.00 -28.72 5.10
N LEU A 713 -16.60 -28.78 3.82
CA LEU A 713 -16.86 -27.73 2.84
C LEU A 713 -17.36 -28.34 1.52
N THR A 714 -18.20 -27.60 0.82
CA THR A 714 -18.63 -27.92 -0.55
C THR A 714 -18.62 -26.64 -1.36
N GLU A 715 -18.02 -26.70 -2.54
CA GLU A 715 -17.95 -25.58 -3.46
C GLU A 715 -18.36 -26.01 -4.86
N ARG A 716 -18.94 -25.09 -5.64
CA ARG A 716 -19.49 -25.35 -6.96
C ARG A 716 -19.06 -24.33 -8.00
N ARG A 717 -18.96 -24.80 -9.24
CA ARG A 717 -18.88 -23.97 -10.46
C ARG A 717 -19.98 -24.42 -11.40
N GLU A 718 -20.83 -23.49 -11.80
CA GLU A 718 -22.01 -23.77 -12.60
C GLU A 718 -21.90 -23.12 -13.97
N THR A 719 -22.36 -23.80 -15.02
CA THR A 719 -22.56 -23.21 -16.32
C THR A 719 -23.66 -22.14 -16.22
N THR A 720 -23.30 -20.90 -16.46
CA THR A 720 -24.21 -19.75 -16.40
C THR A 720 -24.83 -19.43 -17.77
N GLY A 721 -26.00 -18.80 -17.74
CA GLY A 721 -26.60 -18.21 -18.94
C GLY A 721 -25.92 -16.88 -19.32
N PRO A 722 -26.39 -16.20 -20.38
CA PRO A 722 -25.91 -14.87 -20.72
C PRO A 722 -26.17 -13.88 -19.58
N ALA A 723 -25.36 -12.81 -19.52
CA ALA A 723 -25.57 -11.72 -18.58
C ALA A 723 -26.93 -11.04 -18.82
N GLN A 724 -27.64 -10.74 -17.74
CA GLN A 724 -29.01 -10.20 -17.76
C GLN A 724 -29.21 -9.02 -16.80
N LYS A 725 -28.42 -8.94 -15.73
CA LYS A 725 -28.53 -7.90 -14.71
C LYS A 725 -27.17 -7.58 -14.10
N LEU A 726 -27.04 -6.35 -13.60
CA LEU A 726 -25.88 -5.91 -12.85
C LEU A 726 -26.12 -6.02 -11.33
N ARG A 727 -25.04 -6.17 -10.56
CA ARG A 727 -25.03 -5.97 -9.11
C ARG A 727 -23.92 -4.98 -8.75
N LEU A 728 -24.25 -4.04 -7.87
CA LEU A 728 -23.32 -3.12 -7.25
C LEU A 728 -23.17 -3.49 -5.77
N THR A 729 -21.94 -3.69 -5.32
CA THR A 729 -21.62 -4.02 -3.93
C THR A 729 -20.54 -3.07 -3.43
N ALA A 730 -20.89 -2.16 -2.53
CA ALA A 730 -19.89 -1.34 -1.84
C ALA A 730 -19.25 -2.12 -0.69
N ASP A 731 -17.95 -1.92 -0.47
CA ASP A 731 -17.26 -2.38 0.74
C ASP A 731 -17.88 -1.76 2.00
N ARG A 732 -18.36 -0.52 1.88
CA ARG A 732 -19.02 0.24 2.95
C ARG A 732 -20.22 1.01 2.41
N SER A 733 -21.33 0.95 3.15
CA SER A 733 -22.55 1.71 2.83
C SER A 733 -22.58 3.12 3.43
N GLU A 734 -21.56 3.48 4.21
CA GLU A 734 -21.44 4.75 4.90
C GLU A 734 -19.98 5.22 5.00
N ILE A 735 -19.74 6.49 4.63
CA ILE A 735 -18.43 7.15 4.58
C ILE A 735 -18.43 8.51 5.26
N ALA A 736 -17.27 9.00 5.70
CA ALA A 736 -17.13 10.34 6.25
C ALA A 736 -17.23 11.40 5.13
N ALA A 737 -17.92 12.50 5.40
CA ALA A 737 -18.02 13.66 4.54
C ALA A 737 -16.88 14.64 4.85
N ASP A 738 -15.67 14.26 4.47
CA ASP A 738 -14.44 15.02 4.66
C ASP A 738 -13.70 15.27 3.34
N GLY A 739 -14.26 14.91 2.19
CA GLY A 739 -13.58 15.08 0.91
C GLY A 739 -12.38 14.15 0.70
N GLN A 740 -12.17 13.16 1.57
CA GLN A 740 -11.04 12.23 1.53
C GLN A 740 -11.50 10.77 1.61
N ASP A 741 -12.41 10.42 2.53
CA ASP A 741 -12.92 9.06 2.69
C ASP A 741 -13.62 8.58 1.42
N LEU A 742 -13.55 7.27 1.21
CA LEU A 742 -14.02 6.64 0.00
C LEU A 742 -14.71 5.31 0.28
N ALA A 743 -15.48 4.88 -0.71
CA ALA A 743 -15.99 3.53 -0.83
C ALA A 743 -15.56 2.92 -2.17
N ILE A 744 -15.23 1.64 -2.13
CA ILE A 744 -14.95 0.84 -3.32
C ILE A 744 -16.20 0.06 -3.65
N VAL A 745 -16.65 0.15 -4.90
CA VAL A 745 -17.85 -0.56 -5.36
C VAL A 745 -17.48 -1.54 -6.45
N THR A 746 -17.73 -2.81 -6.17
CA THR A 746 -17.62 -3.90 -7.14
C THR A 746 -18.86 -3.93 -8.02
N VAL A 747 -18.66 -4.05 -9.32
CA VAL A 747 -19.70 -4.19 -10.35
C VAL A 747 -19.62 -5.59 -10.94
N GLU A 748 -20.72 -6.34 -10.90
CA GLU A 748 -20.78 -7.72 -11.39
C GLU A 748 -21.90 -7.92 -12.41
N ALA A 749 -21.63 -8.69 -13.47
CA ALA A 749 -22.67 -9.22 -14.36
C ALA A 749 -23.22 -10.55 -13.84
N LEU A 750 -24.55 -10.65 -13.79
CA LEU A 750 -25.26 -11.85 -13.35
C LEU A 750 -26.22 -12.37 -14.43
N ASP A 751 -26.40 -13.68 -14.47
CA ASP A 751 -27.42 -14.33 -15.28
C ASP A 751 -28.84 -14.16 -14.68
N GLN A 752 -29.86 -14.70 -15.36
CA GLN A 752 -31.25 -14.62 -14.88
C GLN A 752 -31.45 -15.22 -13.47
N HIS A 753 -30.64 -16.22 -13.09
CA HIS A 753 -30.69 -16.89 -11.79
C HIS A 753 -29.87 -16.16 -10.72
N GLY A 754 -29.16 -15.08 -11.06
CA GLY A 754 -28.35 -14.30 -10.13
C GLY A 754 -26.96 -14.86 -9.87
N ARG A 755 -26.48 -15.75 -10.75
CA ARG A 755 -25.11 -16.30 -10.72
C ARG A 755 -24.19 -15.39 -11.53
N ARG A 756 -22.96 -15.17 -11.07
CA ARG A 756 -21.96 -14.35 -11.78
C ARG A 756 -21.61 -15.00 -13.12
N VAL A 757 -21.60 -14.20 -14.20
CA VAL A 757 -21.19 -14.66 -15.54
C VAL A 757 -19.68 -14.43 -15.67
N PRO A 758 -18.85 -15.49 -15.62
CA PRO A 758 -17.40 -15.37 -15.49
C PRO A 758 -16.70 -14.93 -16.78
N THR A 759 -17.42 -14.90 -17.90
CA THR A 759 -16.91 -14.53 -19.23
C THR A 759 -17.50 -13.20 -19.73
N ALA A 760 -18.25 -12.48 -18.89
CA ALA A 760 -18.91 -11.24 -19.32
C ALA A 760 -17.91 -10.09 -19.44
N ASP A 761 -18.00 -9.35 -20.55
CA ASP A 761 -17.12 -8.24 -20.93
C ASP A 761 -17.90 -6.97 -21.31
N ASN A 762 -19.19 -6.91 -20.95
CA ASN A 762 -20.09 -5.81 -21.30
C ASN A 762 -19.49 -4.45 -20.93
N LYS A 763 -19.62 -3.48 -21.84
CA LYS A 763 -19.21 -2.09 -21.61
C LYS A 763 -20.26 -1.36 -20.80
N LEU A 764 -19.87 -0.82 -19.64
CA LEU A 764 -20.79 -0.16 -18.72
C LEU A 764 -20.56 1.35 -18.69
N ALA A 765 -21.64 2.09 -18.42
CA ALA A 765 -21.63 3.51 -18.08
C ALA A 765 -22.17 3.70 -16.66
N PHE A 766 -21.59 4.66 -15.95
CA PHE A 766 -21.91 5.00 -14.57
C PHE A 766 -22.45 6.42 -14.47
N ARG A 767 -23.50 6.62 -13.67
CA ARG A 767 -24.01 7.95 -13.31
C ARG A 767 -23.91 8.13 -11.81
N ILE A 768 -23.10 9.11 -11.40
CA ILE A 768 -22.88 9.43 -9.98
C ILE A 768 -23.54 10.77 -9.69
N THR A 769 -24.40 10.82 -8.67
CA THR A 769 -25.08 12.04 -8.24
C THR A 769 -25.10 12.15 -6.71
N GLY A 770 -25.21 13.38 -6.19
CA GLY A 770 -25.26 13.63 -4.75
C GLY A 770 -23.93 14.11 -4.17
N LYS A 771 -23.64 13.75 -2.92
CA LYS A 771 -22.52 14.28 -2.10
C LYS A 771 -21.26 13.41 -2.19
N GLY A 772 -20.86 13.11 -3.41
CA GLY A 772 -19.66 12.32 -3.70
C GLY A 772 -19.34 12.33 -5.19
N GLN A 773 -18.13 11.92 -5.52
CA GLN A 773 -17.57 11.96 -6.86
C GLN A 773 -16.89 10.65 -7.24
N LEU A 774 -16.93 10.32 -8.53
CA LEU A 774 -16.11 9.25 -9.09
C LEU A 774 -14.67 9.74 -9.21
N ILE A 775 -13.72 9.02 -8.60
CA ILE A 775 -12.29 9.35 -8.72
C ILE A 775 -11.49 8.35 -9.55
N GLY A 776 -12.09 7.19 -9.86
CA GLY A 776 -11.46 6.18 -10.70
C GLY A 776 -12.37 4.99 -11.01
N VAL A 777 -12.07 4.32 -12.12
CA VAL A 777 -12.67 3.04 -12.54
C VAL A 777 -11.58 2.05 -12.95
N GLY A 778 -11.90 0.75 -12.92
CA GLY A 778 -10.98 -0.29 -13.36
C GLY A 778 -11.66 -1.64 -13.54
N ASN A 779 -10.96 -2.61 -14.12
CA ASN A 779 -11.43 -3.99 -14.22
C ASN A 779 -10.32 -5.04 -14.02
N GLY A 780 -9.05 -4.63 -13.89
CA GLY A 780 -7.91 -5.53 -13.69
C GLY A 780 -7.50 -6.34 -14.92
N ASN A 781 -8.01 -6.01 -16.11
CA ASN A 781 -7.50 -6.56 -17.36
C ASN A 781 -6.15 -5.88 -17.70
N PRO A 782 -5.03 -6.62 -17.78
CA PRO A 782 -3.73 -6.03 -18.10
C PRO A 782 -3.69 -5.39 -19.49
N ASN A 783 -4.63 -5.71 -20.38
CA ASN A 783 -4.70 -5.22 -21.76
C ASN A 783 -5.72 -4.08 -21.98
N CYS A 784 -6.34 -3.55 -20.91
CA CYS A 784 -7.42 -2.58 -21.06
C CYS A 784 -6.90 -1.16 -21.24
N LEU A 785 -7.15 -0.59 -22.42
CA LEU A 785 -6.74 0.78 -22.79
C LEU A 785 -7.84 1.83 -22.55
N GLU A 786 -8.93 1.48 -21.85
CA GLU A 786 -10.00 2.42 -21.52
C GLU A 786 -9.56 3.41 -20.42
N SER A 787 -10.06 4.65 -20.49
CA SER A 787 -9.71 5.73 -19.55
C SER A 787 -10.07 5.39 -18.10
N ASP A 788 -9.08 5.45 -17.22
CA ASP A 788 -9.22 5.23 -15.77
C ASP A 788 -10.09 6.26 -15.05
N LYS A 789 -10.40 7.38 -15.72
CA LYS A 789 -11.14 8.52 -15.15
C LYS A 789 -12.54 8.70 -15.72
N GLU A 790 -12.82 8.10 -16.88
CA GLU A 790 -14.16 8.21 -17.46
C GLU A 790 -15.18 7.39 -16.65
N PRO A 791 -16.44 7.84 -16.56
CA PRO A 791 -17.50 7.09 -15.90
C PRO A 791 -17.99 5.93 -16.79
N LYS A 792 -17.06 5.17 -17.36
CA LYS A 792 -17.29 4.04 -18.24
C LYS A 792 -16.22 2.98 -18.02
N ARG A 793 -16.61 1.71 -18.03
CA ARG A 793 -15.67 0.60 -17.92
C ARG A 793 -16.29 -0.68 -18.46
N SER A 794 -15.55 -1.39 -19.29
CA SER A 794 -15.88 -2.78 -19.63
C SER A 794 -15.66 -3.70 -18.45
N LEU A 795 -16.56 -4.66 -18.27
CA LEU A 795 -16.29 -5.79 -17.40
C LEU A 795 -15.08 -6.56 -17.93
N PHE A 796 -14.32 -7.17 -17.03
CA PHE A 796 -13.33 -8.16 -17.39
C PHE A 796 -13.59 -9.44 -16.62
N ASN A 797 -13.93 -10.50 -17.35
CA ASN A 797 -14.34 -11.78 -16.79
C ASN A 797 -15.41 -11.58 -15.70
N GLY A 798 -16.41 -10.75 -16.00
CA GLY A 798 -17.59 -10.48 -15.19
C GLY A 798 -17.45 -9.42 -14.09
N LEU A 799 -16.30 -8.74 -13.96
CA LEU A 799 -16.06 -7.75 -12.89
C LEU A 799 -15.56 -6.40 -13.43
N ALA A 800 -16.00 -5.33 -12.78
CA ALA A 800 -15.37 -4.01 -12.80
C ALA A 800 -15.42 -3.38 -11.40
N GLN A 801 -14.69 -2.29 -11.21
CA GLN A 801 -14.58 -1.52 -9.98
C GLN A 801 -14.82 -0.05 -10.28
N ILE A 802 -15.51 0.63 -9.36
CA ILE A 802 -15.58 2.09 -9.30
C ILE A 802 -15.14 2.55 -7.90
N ILE A 803 -14.50 3.71 -7.83
CA ILE A 803 -14.02 4.32 -6.58
C ILE A 803 -14.75 5.64 -6.38
N ILE A 804 -15.51 5.73 -5.28
CA ILE A 804 -16.34 6.87 -4.94
C ILE A 804 -15.75 7.59 -3.73
N GLN A 805 -15.40 8.85 -3.88
CA GLN A 805 -14.92 9.71 -2.81
C GLN A 805 -16.06 10.60 -2.31
N SER A 806 -16.12 10.85 -1.00
CA SER A 806 -17.06 11.82 -0.43
C SER A 806 -16.72 13.25 -0.84
N THR A 807 -17.69 14.16 -0.73
CA THR A 807 -17.41 15.59 -0.59
C THR A 807 -17.24 15.95 0.90
N ASP A 808 -16.99 17.21 1.20
CA ASP A 808 -16.98 17.76 2.58
C ASP A 808 -18.39 18.03 3.15
N GLU A 809 -19.43 17.67 2.41
CA GLU A 809 -20.83 17.88 2.80
C GLU A 809 -21.53 16.53 3.07
N PRO A 810 -22.21 16.37 4.21
CA PRO A 810 -22.97 15.16 4.51
C PRO A 810 -24.22 15.04 3.62
N GLY A 811 -24.65 13.81 3.36
CA GLY A 811 -25.77 13.50 2.49
C GLY A 811 -25.74 12.06 2.00
N ALA A 812 -25.99 11.89 0.70
CA ALA A 812 -25.98 10.58 0.04
C ALA A 812 -25.35 10.69 -1.35
N VAL A 813 -24.72 9.60 -1.78
CA VAL A 813 -24.23 9.39 -3.14
C VAL A 813 -25.10 8.31 -3.77
N LEU A 814 -25.73 8.62 -4.90
CA LEU A 814 -26.45 7.66 -5.73
C LEU A 814 -25.58 7.29 -6.93
N ILE A 815 -25.46 5.98 -7.14
CA ILE A 815 -24.66 5.36 -8.19
C ILE A 815 -25.61 4.53 -9.04
N ASP A 816 -25.73 4.86 -10.33
CA ASP A 816 -26.42 4.02 -11.31
C ASP A 816 -25.40 3.41 -12.28
N ALA A 817 -25.52 2.11 -12.56
CA ALA A 817 -24.74 1.40 -13.55
C ALA A 817 -25.66 0.82 -14.62
N MET A 818 -25.32 1.06 -15.88
CA MET A 818 -26.07 0.60 -17.05
C MET A 818 -25.12 0.13 -18.14
N GLU A 819 -25.58 -0.76 -19.01
CA GLU A 819 -24.84 -1.12 -20.21
C GLU A 819 -24.82 0.05 -21.20
N GLU A 820 -23.67 0.31 -21.82
CA GLU A 820 -23.55 1.30 -22.88
C GLU A 820 -24.24 0.76 -24.13
N ASP A 821 -25.22 1.52 -24.67
CA ASP A 821 -26.19 1.07 -25.66
C ASP A 821 -25.54 0.40 -26.90
N THR A 822 -25.59 -0.93 -26.95
CA THR A 822 -25.25 -1.73 -28.14
C THR A 822 -26.34 -2.77 -28.42
N SER A 823 -27.29 -2.41 -29.28
CA SER A 823 -27.93 -3.32 -30.24
C SER A 823 -28.71 -4.55 -29.72
N GLY A 824 -29.47 -4.43 -28.62
CA GLY A 824 -30.74 -5.18 -28.47
C GLY A 824 -30.92 -6.11 -27.27
N HIS A 825 -29.95 -6.24 -26.37
CA HIS A 825 -30.10 -6.95 -25.09
C HIS A 825 -29.52 -6.15 -23.92
N ALA A 826 -30.19 -5.06 -23.53
CA ALA A 826 -29.73 -4.22 -22.43
C ALA A 826 -29.77 -4.95 -21.08
N LEU A 827 -28.63 -5.00 -20.38
CA LEU A 827 -28.58 -5.39 -18.97
C LEU A 827 -29.51 -4.51 -18.13
N ARG A 828 -30.22 -5.11 -17.17
CA ARG A 828 -31.01 -4.34 -16.20
C ARG A 828 -30.09 -3.44 -15.38
N THR A 829 -30.39 -2.14 -15.38
CA THR A 829 -29.72 -1.11 -14.58
C THR A 829 -29.68 -1.52 -13.11
N ALA A 830 -28.55 -1.26 -12.45
CA ALA A 830 -28.39 -1.42 -11.01
C ALA A 830 -28.11 -0.07 -10.36
N SER A 831 -28.67 0.14 -9.16
CA SER A 831 -28.47 1.36 -8.38
C SER A 831 -27.97 1.03 -6.98
N LEU A 832 -27.11 1.87 -6.43
CA LEU A 832 -26.59 1.78 -5.06
C LEU A 832 -26.57 3.16 -4.42
N VAL A 833 -26.83 3.20 -3.11
CA VAL A 833 -26.74 4.43 -2.31
C VAL A 833 -25.69 4.26 -1.21
N ILE A 834 -24.78 5.23 -1.12
CA ILE A 834 -23.79 5.34 -0.04
C ILE A 834 -24.11 6.60 0.77
N ARG A 835 -24.16 6.50 2.09
CA ARG A 835 -24.41 7.65 2.97
C ARG A 835 -23.11 8.35 3.31
N THR A 836 -23.12 9.69 3.34
CA THR A 836 -21.98 10.48 3.83
C THR A 836 -22.37 11.17 5.14
N ARG A 837 -21.55 11.03 6.19
CA ARG A 837 -21.83 11.62 7.51
C ARG A 837 -20.80 12.66 7.90
N LYS A 838 -21.22 13.62 8.71
CA LYS A 838 -20.31 14.63 9.27
C LYS A 838 -19.14 13.93 9.99
N ALA A 839 -17.91 14.31 9.63
CA ALA A 839 -16.71 13.79 10.28
C ALA A 839 -16.70 14.15 11.78
N VAL A 840 -16.30 13.19 12.63
CA VAL A 840 -16.36 13.31 14.10
C VAL A 840 -15.19 14.13 14.67
N SER A 841 -14.09 14.26 13.93
CA SER A 841 -12.97 15.18 14.19
C SER A 841 -12.17 15.33 12.89
N GLY A 842 -12.14 16.52 12.29
CA GLY A 842 -11.43 16.73 11.03
C GLY A 842 -9.97 17.11 11.25
N THR A 843 -9.08 16.59 10.42
CA THR A 843 -7.74 17.14 10.21
C THR A 843 -7.86 18.64 9.93
N ARG A 844 -7.15 19.48 10.70
CA ARG A 844 -7.17 20.93 10.47
C ARG A 844 -6.62 21.22 9.08
N ARG A 845 -7.27 22.16 8.37
CA ARG A 845 -6.91 22.55 7.00
C ARG A 845 -6.40 23.97 6.98
N VAL A 846 -5.52 24.25 6.03
CA VAL A 846 -5.18 25.62 5.67
C VAL A 846 -6.35 26.22 4.89
N SER A 847 -6.78 27.41 5.30
CA SER A 847 -7.81 28.20 4.62
C SER A 847 -7.37 28.68 3.25
#